data_AF-A0A6C2UPY3-F1
#
_entry.id   AF-A0A6C2UPY3-F1
#
_cell.length_a   1.000
_cell.length_b   1.000
_cell.length_c   1.000
_cell.angle_alpha   90.00
_cell.angle_beta   90.00
_cell.angle_gamma   90.00
#
_symmetry.space_group_name_H-M   'P 1'
#
loop_
_entity.id
_entity.type
_entity.pdbx_description
1 polymer ?
#
loop_
_entity_poly.entity_id
_entity_poly.type
_entity_poly.pdbx_seq_one_letter_code
_entity_poly.pdbx_strand_id
1 'polypeptide(L)'
;MKKFETAMIAVCMVIAMQVFARADNNAPRQEQGENITAEQTEKVKEILSHYDAASLTAKNAIAIHEAFREAGLRGGPSMNEAVKAAGFDPDKLRDLAPPPDAQQGSGTEAPGSQPQGQSSRYSVDQAISDRAQLNTIAFDGVAFLTGNMACNTFLPPGKVADFCGFQYMRDVDTNELGHNTSFVPLVANNVLSVLTDKQKGQLIALAKEQEPVLADFGYQRFPLVQAFYRQLTGDFPEGSTGLNRAAVMNYAAGFYEVDGLLSYRRAEVLGSIIRSLSDKQKEYLGKMVFNDSSTWPKLENQVDKRSMSHAAHVAVMTYASEMFSWYAGGVEADVYFCPERHATYFGSFFMKDIPAMGDDNYTISTSLTGDSGEAFLNLLTDGQRKLVTGLVDQQRAGLNEIVEIRREISIVLRGFQTSGKGDEEKVRTLSRRYGELDGEVSYFYAKAFAEVAGSLSADQKETLMKLRNLDPKYTPKGAFLYSEPIDMPKIPDTDFLFVSTATAKQVKMPQAKKVGSFQLTSPAVEDGGMLPVDFTGDGAAATLPLNWSGAPEGTKSFAVIMHHIAPDQTKWYWILYNIPATTTALPRNAPGGVGMLGNNSVNGRTEYAPPHSKGPGPKTYIYTVYALSAPVSVSVAPEKVNRDVLLTAMKGKILATAELETVYERKVGDNREPRAEK
;
A
#
# COMPACT_ATOMS: atom_id res chain seq x y z
N MET A 1 36.16 -32.35 -37.56
CA MET A 1 36.24 -32.86 -36.17
C MET A 1 37.70 -33.16 -35.85
N LYS A 2 38.19 -32.71 -34.70
CA LYS A 2 39.62 -32.49 -34.34
C LYS A 2 40.28 -31.27 -34.97
N LYS A 3 39.79 -30.08 -34.56
CA LYS A 3 40.55 -28.82 -34.41
C LYS A 3 39.72 -27.78 -33.62
N PHE A 4 39.07 -28.23 -32.54
CA PHE A 4 38.28 -27.37 -31.63
C PHE A 4 38.38 -27.81 -30.16
N GLU A 5 39.47 -28.49 -29.78
CA GLU A 5 39.70 -28.99 -28.41
C GLU A 5 41.07 -28.61 -27.85
N THR A 6 41.69 -27.54 -28.37
CA THR A 6 43.01 -27.10 -27.87
C THR A 6 43.10 -25.59 -27.65
N ALA A 7 41.97 -24.89 -27.62
CA ALA A 7 41.89 -23.46 -27.28
C ALA A 7 40.93 -23.15 -26.11
N MET A 8 40.48 -24.17 -25.38
CA MET A 8 39.63 -24.01 -24.17
C MET A 8 40.26 -24.63 -22.91
N ILE A 9 41.59 -24.79 -22.92
CA ILE A 9 42.37 -25.23 -21.76
C ILE A 9 43.41 -24.16 -21.33
N ALA A 10 43.62 -23.11 -22.15
CA ALA A 10 44.57 -22.03 -21.84
C ALA A 10 43.95 -20.77 -21.20
N VAL A 11 42.62 -20.67 -21.04
CA VAL A 11 41.96 -19.57 -20.31
C VAL A 11 41.46 -20.00 -18.93
N CYS A 12 41.33 -21.30 -18.66
CA CYS A 12 41.03 -21.82 -17.32
C CYS A 12 42.27 -21.98 -16.42
N MET A 13 43.50 -21.79 -16.95
CA MET A 13 44.74 -21.94 -16.17
C MET A 13 45.36 -20.63 -15.66
N VAL A 14 44.81 -19.47 -16.05
CA VAL A 14 45.26 -18.16 -15.52
C VAL A 14 44.32 -17.62 -14.42
N ILE A 15 43.09 -18.14 -14.31
CA ILE A 15 42.19 -17.85 -13.18
C ILE A 15 42.41 -18.83 -12.01
N ALA A 16 43.03 -19.99 -12.25
CA ALA A 16 43.39 -20.96 -11.20
C ALA A 16 44.71 -20.63 -10.45
N MET A 17 45.45 -19.59 -10.85
CA MET A 17 46.72 -19.18 -10.23
C MET A 17 46.64 -17.95 -9.30
N GLN A 18 45.43 -17.47 -8.99
CA GLN A 18 45.19 -16.55 -7.86
C GLN A 18 44.32 -17.16 -6.76
N VAL A 19 43.98 -18.44 -6.86
CA VAL A 19 43.20 -19.19 -5.86
C VAL A 19 44.06 -20.19 -5.06
N PHE A 20 45.36 -20.30 -5.35
CA PHE A 20 46.30 -21.09 -4.53
C PHE A 20 47.54 -20.27 -4.12
N ALA A 21 47.31 -19.31 -3.21
CA ALA A 21 48.35 -18.77 -2.35
C ALA A 21 47.72 -18.26 -1.05
N ARG A 22 47.25 -19.21 -0.21
CA ARG A 22 47.19 -19.14 1.28
C ARG A 22 46.40 -20.35 1.81
N ALA A 23 47.00 -21.52 1.67
CA ALA A 23 46.70 -22.67 2.51
C ALA A 23 48.03 -23.15 3.10
N ASP A 24 48.50 -22.40 4.09
CA ASP A 24 49.40 -22.86 5.15
C ASP A 24 49.48 -21.73 6.18
N ASN A 25 48.58 -21.81 7.18
CA ASN A 25 48.80 -21.28 8.52
C ASN A 25 47.78 -21.94 9.44
N ASN A 26 48.16 -23.12 9.90
CA ASN A 26 47.56 -23.75 11.06
C ASN A 26 48.03 -22.93 12.29
N ALA A 27 47.29 -21.87 12.60
CA ALA A 27 47.41 -21.10 13.84
C ALA A 27 46.02 -21.02 14.48
N PRO A 28 45.89 -21.16 15.81
CA PRO A 28 44.59 -21.22 16.46
C PRO A 28 43.77 -19.95 16.18
N ARG A 29 42.49 -20.13 15.86
CA ARG A 29 41.50 -19.03 15.77
C ARG A 29 41.51 -18.27 17.09
N GLN A 30 41.94 -17.01 17.07
CA GLN A 30 41.64 -16.06 18.14
C GLN A 30 40.18 -15.63 18.00
N GLU A 31 39.38 -15.87 19.03
CA GLU A 31 38.17 -15.10 19.31
C GLU A 31 38.59 -13.63 19.51
N GLN A 32 38.13 -12.73 18.66
CA GLN A 32 38.16 -11.29 18.92
C GLN A 32 36.72 -10.80 18.97
N GLY A 33 36.13 -10.86 20.17
CA GLY A 33 35.20 -9.82 20.56
C GLY A 33 36.02 -8.54 20.69
N GLU A 34 35.61 -7.47 20.01
CA GLU A 34 36.31 -6.19 20.09
C GLU A 34 36.36 -5.72 21.56
N ASN A 35 37.55 -5.76 22.15
CA ASN A 35 37.82 -5.12 23.43
C ASN A 35 37.72 -3.60 23.24
N ILE A 36 37.02 -2.91 24.15
CA ILE A 36 37.02 -1.44 24.15
C ILE A 36 38.46 -0.92 24.28
N THR A 37 38.79 0.18 23.64
CA THR A 37 40.13 0.76 23.67
C THR A 37 40.46 1.34 25.05
N ALA A 38 41.74 1.59 25.34
CA ALA A 38 42.15 2.28 26.56
C ALA A 38 41.52 3.69 26.67
N GLU A 39 41.37 4.39 25.55
CA GLU A 39 40.69 5.69 25.47
C GLU A 39 39.20 5.57 25.80
N GLN A 40 38.53 4.54 25.27
CA GLN A 40 37.13 4.25 25.61
C GLN A 40 36.97 3.84 27.08
N THR A 41 37.93 3.11 27.65
CA THR A 41 37.93 2.74 29.07
C THR A 41 38.05 3.97 29.97
N GLU A 42 38.90 4.94 29.62
CA GLU A 42 38.96 6.22 30.34
C GLU A 42 37.68 7.04 30.17
N LYS A 43 37.05 7.01 28.98
CA LYS A 43 35.75 7.66 28.76
C LYS A 43 34.64 7.07 29.64
N VAL A 44 34.64 5.74 29.84
CA VAL A 44 33.72 5.07 30.78
C VAL A 44 33.93 5.59 32.21
N LYS A 45 35.18 5.69 32.67
CA LYS A 45 35.50 6.22 34.01
C LYS A 45 35.08 7.68 34.16
N GLU A 46 35.34 8.51 33.15
CA GLU A 46 34.96 9.93 33.12
C GLU A 46 33.44 10.07 33.28
N ILE A 47 32.65 9.38 32.44
CA ILE A 47 31.19 9.43 32.48
C ILE A 47 30.67 8.97 33.84
N LEU A 48 31.18 7.86 34.37
CA LEU A 48 30.73 7.30 35.64
C LEU A 48 31.19 8.11 36.86
N SER A 49 32.26 8.90 36.76
CA SER A 49 32.76 9.75 37.85
C SER A 49 31.77 10.84 38.30
N HIS A 50 30.79 11.17 37.45
CA HIS A 50 29.73 12.12 37.75
C HIS A 50 28.59 11.54 38.59
N TYR A 51 28.65 10.25 38.91
CA TYR A 51 27.58 9.52 39.59
C TYR A 51 28.11 8.79 40.82
N ASP A 52 27.23 8.56 41.79
CA ASP A 52 27.52 7.75 42.97
C ASP A 52 26.89 6.36 42.81
N ALA A 53 27.72 5.32 42.76
CA ALA A 53 27.30 3.93 42.58
C ALA A 53 26.37 3.43 43.71
N ALA A 54 26.51 3.97 44.93
CA ALA A 54 25.70 3.58 46.08
C ALA A 54 24.27 4.14 46.01
N SER A 55 24.08 5.30 45.36
CA SER A 55 22.80 6.02 45.28
C SER A 55 22.21 6.11 43.87
N LEU A 56 22.60 5.18 42.97
CA LEU A 56 22.05 5.07 41.61
C LEU A 56 20.51 5.01 41.60
N THR A 57 19.92 5.87 40.78
CA THR A 57 18.47 5.90 40.49
C THR A 57 18.21 5.56 39.02
N ALA A 58 16.96 5.22 38.66
CA ALA A 58 16.56 4.99 37.28
C ALA A 58 16.90 6.17 36.35
N LYS A 59 16.69 7.42 36.84
CA LYS A 59 17.03 8.63 36.09
C LYS A 59 18.52 8.74 35.79
N ASN A 60 19.38 8.42 36.76
CA ASN A 60 20.83 8.45 36.59
C ASN A 60 21.30 7.31 35.67
N ALA A 61 20.70 6.13 35.80
CA ALA A 61 21.02 5.00 34.93
C ALA A 61 20.67 5.27 33.45
N ILE A 62 19.53 5.91 33.18
CA ILE A 62 19.16 6.35 31.82
C ILE A 62 20.18 7.35 31.26
N ALA A 63 20.53 8.38 32.05
CA ALA A 63 21.51 9.38 31.63
C ALA A 63 22.91 8.80 31.38
N ILE A 64 23.32 7.78 32.16
CA ILE A 64 24.58 7.04 31.95
C ILE A 64 24.54 6.28 30.62
N HIS A 65 23.46 5.56 30.31
CA HIS A 65 23.32 4.83 29.04
C HIS A 65 23.25 5.76 27.83
N GLU A 66 22.62 6.92 27.96
CA GLU A 66 22.62 7.98 26.94
C GLU A 66 24.04 8.52 26.72
N ALA A 67 24.77 8.87 27.79
CA ALA A 67 26.14 9.34 27.69
C ALA A 67 27.09 8.29 27.07
N PHE A 68 26.91 7.00 27.37
CA PHE A 68 27.64 5.93 26.69
C PHE A 68 27.32 5.85 25.20
N ARG A 69 26.04 5.99 24.82
CA ARG A 69 25.60 5.98 23.42
C ARG A 69 26.18 7.16 22.64
N GLU A 70 26.15 8.36 23.20
CA GLU A 70 26.72 9.58 22.60
C GLU A 70 28.24 9.48 22.45
N ALA A 71 28.92 8.81 23.38
CA ALA A 71 30.35 8.54 23.32
C ALA A 71 30.72 7.35 22.39
N GLY A 72 29.75 6.74 21.71
CA GLY A 72 29.98 5.58 20.84
C GLY A 72 30.39 4.31 21.59
N LEU A 73 30.17 4.24 22.90
CA LEU A 73 30.48 3.10 23.75
C LEU A 73 29.34 2.08 23.66
N ARG A 74 29.61 0.94 23.02
CA ARG A 74 28.64 -0.15 22.84
C ARG A 74 28.72 -1.16 23.98
N GLY A 75 27.57 -1.70 24.38
CA GLY A 75 27.51 -2.74 25.41
C GLY A 75 28.19 -4.04 24.97
N GLY A 76 28.75 -4.78 25.94
CA GLY A 76 29.46 -6.03 25.70
C GLY A 76 30.30 -6.45 26.91
N PRO A 77 30.94 -7.64 26.90
CA PRO A 77 31.73 -8.13 28.03
C PRO A 77 32.84 -7.17 28.47
N SER A 78 33.58 -6.60 27.52
CA SER A 78 34.67 -5.63 27.78
C SER A 78 34.15 -4.31 28.37
N MET A 79 32.97 -3.84 27.94
CA MET A 79 32.29 -2.68 28.53
C MET A 79 31.82 -2.96 29.96
N ASN A 80 31.29 -4.16 30.22
CA ASN A 80 30.86 -4.57 31.57
C ASN A 80 32.05 -4.64 32.54
N GLU A 81 33.21 -5.10 32.07
CA GLU A 81 34.45 -5.07 32.86
C GLU A 81 34.90 -3.64 33.16
N ALA A 82 34.82 -2.72 32.20
CA ALA A 82 35.18 -1.32 32.41
C ALA A 82 34.23 -0.60 33.39
N VAL A 83 32.92 -0.89 33.32
CA VAL A 83 31.91 -0.39 34.26
C VAL A 83 32.17 -0.94 35.68
N LYS A 84 32.50 -2.23 35.80
CA LYS A 84 32.91 -2.84 37.09
C LYS A 84 34.19 -2.24 37.64
N ALA A 85 35.19 -1.99 36.77
CA ALA A 85 36.45 -1.36 37.15
C ALA A 85 36.26 0.10 37.63
N ALA A 86 35.21 0.77 37.17
CA ALA A 86 34.81 2.09 37.64
C ALA A 86 33.98 2.07 38.95
N GLY A 87 33.73 0.88 39.53
CA GLY A 87 32.99 0.73 40.79
C GLY A 87 31.47 0.64 40.64
N PHE A 88 30.96 0.45 39.42
CA PHE A 88 29.53 0.32 39.13
C PHE A 88 29.16 -1.12 38.83
N ASP A 89 27.95 -1.52 39.22
CA ASP A 89 27.39 -2.82 38.83
C ASP A 89 26.66 -2.68 37.48
N PRO A 90 27.16 -3.30 36.40
CA PRO A 90 26.55 -3.18 35.07
C PRO A 90 25.16 -3.83 35.01
N ASP A 91 24.89 -4.86 35.82
CA ASP A 91 23.57 -5.48 35.88
C ASP A 91 22.58 -4.52 36.57
N LYS A 92 22.99 -3.89 37.68
CA LYS A 92 22.19 -2.86 38.37
C LYS A 92 21.90 -1.64 37.48
N LEU A 93 22.87 -1.19 36.68
CA LEU A 93 22.67 -0.10 35.70
C LEU A 93 21.68 -0.48 34.60
N ARG A 94 21.69 -1.73 34.15
CA ARG A 94 20.73 -2.25 33.17
C ARG A 94 19.33 -2.39 33.78
N ASP A 95 19.24 -2.89 35.01
CA ASP A 95 17.95 -3.14 35.67
C ASP A 95 17.24 -1.84 36.08
N LEU A 96 18.00 -0.78 36.41
CA LEU A 96 17.46 0.55 36.72
C LEU A 96 17.03 1.35 35.48
N ALA A 97 17.56 1.01 34.31
CA ALA A 97 17.22 1.62 33.02
C ALA A 97 17.01 0.53 31.97
N PRO A 98 15.99 -0.32 32.15
CA PRO A 98 15.75 -1.43 31.24
C PRO A 98 15.41 -0.88 29.85
N PRO A 99 15.85 -1.56 28.76
CA PRO A 99 15.37 -1.22 27.43
C PRO A 99 13.83 -1.27 27.39
N PRO A 100 13.17 -0.53 26.48
CA PRO A 100 11.72 -0.35 26.47
C PRO A 100 10.88 -1.64 26.51
N ASP A 101 11.49 -2.79 26.17
CA ASP A 101 10.87 -4.12 26.15
C ASP A 101 10.74 -4.81 27.52
N ALA A 102 11.28 -4.26 28.61
CA ALA A 102 11.36 -4.96 29.90
C ALA A 102 10.41 -4.47 31.01
N GLN A 103 9.37 -3.67 30.69
CA GLN A 103 8.33 -3.26 31.66
C GLN A 103 7.02 -4.07 31.61
N GLN A 104 7.04 -5.34 31.18
CA GLN A 104 5.91 -6.24 31.37
C GLN A 104 6.36 -7.58 31.98
N GLY A 105 5.91 -7.85 33.21
CA GLY A 105 5.80 -9.22 33.72
C GLY A 105 6.11 -9.41 35.21
N SER A 106 5.10 -9.27 36.08
CA SER A 106 5.01 -10.10 37.29
C SER A 106 3.70 -10.88 37.25
N GLY A 107 3.76 -12.10 36.75
CA GLY A 107 2.61 -12.99 36.63
C GLY A 107 3.03 -14.36 36.10
N THR A 108 3.61 -15.17 36.99
CA THR A 108 3.79 -16.63 36.93
C THR A 108 3.58 -17.35 35.58
N GLU A 109 4.67 -17.71 34.90
CA GLU A 109 4.69 -18.75 33.85
C GLU A 109 5.48 -19.98 34.29
N ALA A 110 4.99 -21.16 33.88
CA ALA A 110 5.67 -22.46 33.95
C ALA A 110 6.34 -22.78 32.59
N PRO A 111 7.34 -23.69 32.54
CA PRO A 111 8.54 -23.49 31.73
C PRO A 111 8.44 -24.06 30.31
N GLY A 112 8.73 -23.22 29.32
CA GLY A 112 9.09 -23.60 27.96
C GLY A 112 10.28 -22.74 27.52
N SER A 113 11.43 -23.38 27.36
CA SER A 113 12.72 -22.80 26.96
C SER A 113 12.61 -21.94 25.71
N GLN A 114 12.83 -20.63 25.84
CA GLN A 114 13.21 -19.77 24.71
C GLN A 114 14.67 -20.03 24.35
N PRO A 115 15.00 -20.42 23.10
CA PRO A 115 16.37 -20.32 22.61
C PRO A 115 16.69 -18.85 22.36
N GLN A 116 17.68 -18.33 23.09
CA GLN A 116 18.33 -17.07 22.77
C GLN A 116 19.00 -17.16 21.39
N GLY A 117 18.61 -16.27 20.47
CA GLY A 117 19.35 -15.99 19.24
C GLY A 117 18.50 -15.99 17.96
N GLN A 118 17.72 -14.93 17.72
CA GLN A 118 17.28 -14.47 16.38
C GLN A 118 16.34 -13.25 16.41
N SER A 119 15.79 -12.87 17.57
CA SER A 119 14.74 -11.85 17.70
C SER A 119 15.16 -10.39 17.42
N SER A 120 16.42 -10.10 17.09
CA SER A 120 16.89 -8.73 16.80
C SER A 120 16.98 -8.37 15.31
N ARG A 121 16.71 -9.30 14.38
CA ARG A 121 16.97 -9.07 12.95
C ARG A 121 15.86 -8.33 12.21
N TYR A 122 14.60 -8.53 12.60
CA TYR A 122 13.44 -7.99 11.89
C TYR A 122 12.51 -7.25 12.85
N SER A 123 12.48 -5.92 12.73
CA SER A 123 11.62 -5.02 13.47
C SER A 123 11.24 -3.82 12.60
N VAL A 124 10.21 -3.07 12.97
CA VAL A 124 9.85 -1.86 12.23
C VAL A 124 10.98 -0.82 12.28
N ASP A 125 11.65 -0.68 13.42
CA ASP A 125 12.82 0.20 13.59
C ASP A 125 13.96 -0.18 12.65
N GLN A 126 14.23 -1.48 12.51
CA GLN A 126 15.22 -1.96 11.55
C GLN A 126 14.77 -1.67 10.11
N ALA A 127 13.49 -1.87 9.80
CA ALA A 127 12.95 -1.67 8.46
C ALA A 127 13.02 -0.21 7.99
N ILE A 128 12.79 0.75 8.90
CA ILE A 128 12.88 2.19 8.62
C ILE A 128 14.27 2.79 8.88
N SER A 129 15.23 1.98 9.33
CA SER A 129 16.60 2.46 9.58
C SER A 129 17.26 3.01 8.32
N ASP A 130 18.13 4.00 8.50
CA ASP A 130 18.85 4.65 7.39
C ASP A 130 19.56 3.65 6.48
N ARG A 131 20.18 2.61 7.06
CA ARG A 131 20.88 1.57 6.28
C ARG A 131 19.91 0.71 5.46
N ALA A 132 18.80 0.26 6.05
CA ALA A 132 17.82 -0.57 5.35
C ALA A 132 17.15 0.20 4.20
N GLN A 133 16.80 1.46 4.48
CA GLN A 133 16.23 2.37 3.50
C GLN A 133 17.23 2.70 2.38
N LEU A 134 18.48 3.02 2.71
CA LEU A 134 19.51 3.32 1.69
C LEU A 134 19.74 2.17 0.72
N ASN A 135 19.85 0.93 1.23
CA ASN A 135 20.04 -0.25 0.39
C ASN A 135 18.86 -0.44 -0.57
N THR A 136 17.65 -0.26 -0.08
CA THR A 136 16.41 -0.36 -0.85
C THR A 136 16.33 0.70 -1.94
N ILE A 137 16.52 1.97 -1.57
CA ILE A 137 16.56 3.11 -2.51
C ILE A 137 17.59 2.86 -3.60
N ALA A 138 18.80 2.43 -3.22
CA ALA A 138 19.87 2.18 -4.18
C ALA A 138 19.52 1.04 -5.14
N PHE A 139 18.86 -0.01 -4.65
CA PHE A 139 18.38 -1.11 -5.48
C PHE A 139 17.27 -0.69 -6.45
N ASP A 140 16.32 0.16 -6.01
CA ASP A 140 15.36 0.81 -6.90
C ASP A 140 16.06 1.64 -7.99
N GLY A 141 17.13 2.34 -7.62
CA GLY A 141 17.98 3.08 -8.56
C GLY A 141 18.58 2.19 -9.64
N VAL A 142 19.15 1.02 -9.27
CA VAL A 142 19.63 0.03 -10.27
C VAL A 142 18.49 -0.38 -11.19
N ALA A 143 17.36 -0.74 -10.62
CA ALA A 143 16.25 -1.30 -11.37
C ALA A 143 15.61 -0.32 -12.35
N PHE A 144 15.42 0.92 -11.93
CA PHE A 144 14.77 1.96 -12.72
C PHE A 144 15.67 2.47 -13.85
N LEU A 145 16.95 2.67 -13.56
CA LEU A 145 17.91 3.22 -14.51
C LEU A 145 18.35 2.23 -15.59
N THR A 146 18.20 0.92 -15.33
CA THR A 146 18.53 -0.15 -16.28
C THR A 146 17.31 -0.83 -16.88
N GLY A 147 16.12 -0.57 -16.33
CA GLY A 147 14.87 -1.18 -16.71
C GLY A 147 14.16 -0.42 -17.83
N ASN A 148 12.93 -0.85 -18.09
CA ASN A 148 12.00 -0.16 -18.96
C ASN A 148 10.65 -0.03 -18.26
N MET A 149 9.72 0.65 -18.91
CA MET A 149 8.39 0.91 -18.34
C MET A 149 7.65 -0.38 -17.94
N ALA A 150 7.84 -1.47 -18.68
CA ALA A 150 7.22 -2.76 -18.35
C ALA A 150 7.70 -3.31 -17.01
N CYS A 151 9.01 -3.30 -16.76
CA CYS A 151 9.59 -3.73 -15.48
C CYS A 151 8.99 -2.97 -14.29
N ASN A 152 8.70 -1.68 -14.49
CA ASN A 152 8.17 -0.79 -13.46
C ASN A 152 6.69 -1.07 -13.10
N THR A 153 5.96 -1.79 -13.95
CA THR A 153 4.56 -2.17 -13.67
C THR A 153 4.44 -3.41 -12.78
N PHE A 154 5.47 -4.25 -12.73
CA PHE A 154 5.47 -5.48 -11.95
C PHE A 154 5.30 -5.23 -10.45
N LEU A 155 4.39 -5.96 -9.83
CA LEU A 155 4.15 -5.95 -8.39
C LEU A 155 3.79 -7.37 -7.94
N PRO A 156 4.53 -8.00 -7.01
CA PRO A 156 4.20 -9.34 -6.57
C PRO A 156 2.84 -9.36 -5.83
N PRO A 157 2.11 -10.48 -5.89
CA PRO A 157 0.87 -10.63 -5.14
C PRO A 157 1.11 -10.49 -3.63
N GLY A 158 0.09 -10.07 -2.88
CA GLY A 158 0.19 -9.85 -1.43
C GLY A 158 0.81 -8.50 -1.03
N LYS A 159 1.14 -7.62 -1.99
CA LYS A 159 1.55 -6.24 -1.68
C LYS A 159 0.38 -5.26 -1.53
N VAL A 160 -0.86 -5.74 -1.53
CA VAL A 160 -2.08 -4.93 -1.41
C VAL A 160 -2.90 -5.42 -0.22
N ALA A 161 -3.41 -4.47 0.55
CA ALA A 161 -4.18 -4.66 1.76
C ALA A 161 -3.43 -5.45 2.85
N ASP A 162 -2.15 -5.11 3.05
CA ASP A 162 -1.22 -5.78 3.95
C ASP A 162 -1.27 -5.19 5.37
N PHE A 163 -2.23 -5.66 6.18
CA PHE A 163 -2.39 -5.30 7.60
C PHE A 163 -2.70 -6.52 8.48
N CYS A 164 -2.17 -7.69 8.08
CA CYS A 164 -2.41 -8.98 8.73
C CYS A 164 -1.12 -9.65 9.25
N GLY A 165 0.00 -8.94 9.19
CA GLY A 165 1.29 -9.35 9.73
C GLY A 165 2.01 -10.46 8.95
N PHE A 166 1.51 -10.79 7.75
CA PHE A 166 2.06 -11.89 6.97
C PHE A 166 3.52 -11.65 6.58
N GLN A 167 3.88 -10.41 6.24
CA GLN A 167 5.26 -10.04 5.93
C GLN A 167 6.18 -10.27 7.14
N TYR A 168 5.72 -10.01 8.36
CA TYR A 168 6.49 -10.25 9.58
C TYR A 168 6.68 -11.75 9.80
N MET A 169 5.60 -12.52 9.80
CA MET A 169 5.61 -13.97 9.97
C MET A 169 6.59 -14.65 9.01
N ARG A 170 6.62 -14.17 7.76
CA ARG A 170 7.52 -14.66 6.73
C ARG A 170 8.99 -14.35 7.04
N ASP A 171 9.31 -13.12 7.42
CA ASP A 171 10.70 -12.71 7.60
C ASP A 171 11.29 -13.25 8.92
N VAL A 172 10.47 -13.50 9.94
CA VAL A 172 10.94 -14.10 11.22
C VAL A 172 10.96 -15.63 11.25
N ASP A 173 10.65 -16.29 10.13
CA ASP A 173 10.62 -17.76 10.05
C ASP A 173 12.01 -18.37 10.33
N THR A 174 12.14 -19.09 11.44
CA THR A 174 13.40 -19.69 11.88
C THR A 174 13.84 -20.86 11.01
N ASN A 175 12.91 -21.43 10.23
CA ASN A 175 13.18 -22.48 9.25
C ASN A 175 13.58 -21.93 7.86
N GLU A 176 13.68 -20.60 7.73
CA GLU A 176 14.13 -19.88 6.52
C GLU A 176 13.30 -20.16 5.25
N LEU A 177 12.13 -20.79 5.35
CA LEU A 177 11.23 -21.01 4.22
C LEU A 177 10.49 -19.73 3.83
N GLY A 178 10.45 -18.70 4.67
CA GLY A 178 9.80 -17.43 4.37
C GLY A 178 10.18 -16.81 3.02
N HIS A 179 11.42 -16.98 2.58
CA HIS A 179 11.90 -16.45 1.29
C HIS A 179 11.74 -17.44 0.12
N ASN A 180 11.12 -18.59 0.38
CA ASN A 180 10.83 -19.61 -0.61
C ASN A 180 9.37 -19.52 -1.07
N THR A 181 9.15 -19.75 -2.36
CA THR A 181 7.83 -19.76 -3.01
C THR A 181 6.84 -20.77 -2.43
N SER A 182 7.31 -21.81 -1.74
CA SER A 182 6.45 -22.81 -1.10
C SER A 182 5.82 -22.37 0.23
N PHE A 183 6.26 -21.25 0.82
CA PHE A 183 5.79 -20.78 2.13
C PHE A 183 4.30 -20.46 2.16
N VAL A 184 3.80 -19.69 1.18
CA VAL A 184 2.37 -19.31 1.09
C VAL A 184 1.50 -20.57 0.94
N PRO A 185 1.75 -21.48 -0.03
CA PRO A 185 1.02 -22.74 -0.10
C PRO A 185 1.07 -23.58 1.18
N LEU A 186 2.21 -23.61 1.88
CA LEU A 186 2.38 -24.38 3.10
C LEU A 186 1.39 -23.93 4.19
N VAL A 187 1.40 -22.64 4.56
CA VAL A 187 0.48 -22.12 5.58
C VAL A 187 -0.98 -22.14 5.11
N ALA A 188 -1.24 -21.75 3.85
CA ALA A 188 -2.59 -21.66 3.33
C ALA A 188 -3.29 -23.03 3.29
N ASN A 189 -2.59 -24.10 2.86
CA ASN A 189 -3.18 -25.43 2.83
C ASN A 189 -3.45 -25.98 4.24
N ASN A 190 -2.62 -25.64 5.24
CA ASN A 190 -2.92 -25.99 6.63
C ASN A 190 -4.21 -25.33 7.10
N VAL A 191 -4.35 -24.02 6.91
CA VAL A 191 -5.57 -23.27 7.25
C VAL A 191 -6.78 -23.85 6.53
N LEU A 192 -6.69 -24.01 5.21
CA LEU A 192 -7.80 -24.51 4.42
C LEU A 192 -8.18 -25.93 4.82
N SER A 193 -7.24 -26.80 5.20
CA SER A 193 -7.57 -28.18 5.58
C SER A 193 -8.47 -28.28 6.82
N VAL A 194 -8.37 -27.32 7.74
CA VAL A 194 -9.17 -27.30 8.97
C VAL A 194 -10.48 -26.53 8.86
N LEU A 195 -10.61 -25.62 7.89
CA LEU A 195 -11.84 -24.86 7.69
C LEU A 195 -12.99 -25.74 7.18
N THR A 196 -14.19 -25.47 7.68
CA THR A 196 -15.44 -26.05 7.15
C THR A 196 -15.72 -25.53 5.74
N ASP A 197 -16.57 -26.22 4.97
CA ASP A 197 -16.99 -25.76 3.63
C ASP A 197 -17.63 -24.38 3.66
N LYS A 198 -18.36 -24.05 4.74
CA LYS A 198 -18.94 -22.71 4.93
C LYS A 198 -17.84 -21.65 5.08
N GLN A 199 -16.84 -21.89 5.92
CA GLN A 199 -15.72 -20.96 6.15
C GLN A 199 -14.85 -20.81 4.89
N LYS A 200 -14.56 -21.92 4.19
CA LYS A 200 -13.90 -21.89 2.86
C LYS A 200 -14.71 -21.07 1.86
N GLY A 201 -16.02 -21.28 1.84
CA GLY A 201 -16.95 -20.54 0.99
C GLY A 201 -16.89 -19.03 1.22
N GLN A 202 -16.67 -18.58 2.46
CA GLN A 202 -16.48 -17.16 2.77
C GLN A 202 -15.20 -16.59 2.15
N LEU A 203 -14.08 -17.32 2.20
CA LEU A 203 -12.81 -16.90 1.56
C LEU A 203 -12.95 -16.85 0.03
N ILE A 204 -13.60 -17.86 -0.56
CA ILE A 204 -13.83 -17.92 -2.02
C ILE A 204 -14.76 -16.79 -2.48
N ALA A 205 -15.82 -16.50 -1.72
CA ALA A 205 -16.72 -15.41 -2.01
C ALA A 205 -16.00 -14.05 -1.94
N LEU A 206 -15.19 -13.83 -0.89
CA LEU A 206 -14.38 -12.64 -0.76
C LEU A 206 -13.39 -12.48 -1.92
N ALA A 207 -12.75 -13.58 -2.36
CA ALA A 207 -11.81 -13.53 -3.47
C ALA A 207 -12.47 -13.09 -4.78
N LYS A 208 -13.66 -13.63 -5.08
CA LYS A 208 -14.47 -13.21 -6.24
C LYS A 208 -14.96 -11.77 -6.11
N GLU A 209 -15.30 -11.34 -4.90
CA GLU A 209 -15.71 -9.96 -4.59
C GLU A 209 -14.55 -8.97 -4.82
N GLN A 210 -13.34 -9.29 -4.34
CA GLN A 210 -12.18 -8.40 -4.40
C GLN A 210 -11.42 -8.47 -5.73
N GLU A 211 -11.53 -9.54 -6.52
CA GLU A 211 -10.83 -9.72 -7.80
C GLU A 211 -10.94 -8.48 -8.74
N PRO A 212 -12.14 -7.96 -9.09
CA PRO A 212 -12.23 -6.79 -9.96
C PRO A 212 -11.67 -5.52 -9.32
N VAL A 213 -11.73 -5.38 -8.00
CA VAL A 213 -11.21 -4.22 -7.26
C VAL A 213 -9.67 -4.25 -7.20
N LEU A 214 -9.08 -5.43 -7.01
CA LEU A 214 -7.64 -5.64 -7.09
C LEU A 214 -7.13 -5.33 -8.50
N ALA A 215 -7.84 -5.78 -9.54
CA ALA A 215 -7.48 -5.45 -10.92
C ALA A 215 -7.50 -3.93 -11.16
N ASP A 216 -8.54 -3.23 -10.73
CA ASP A 216 -8.66 -1.77 -10.84
C ASP A 216 -7.52 -1.05 -10.09
N PHE A 217 -7.21 -1.46 -8.85
CA PHE A 217 -6.06 -0.95 -8.11
C PHE A 217 -4.75 -1.12 -8.91
N GLY A 218 -4.55 -2.30 -9.51
CA GLY A 218 -3.39 -2.57 -10.37
C GLY A 218 -3.31 -1.62 -11.57
N TYR A 219 -4.42 -1.35 -12.24
CA TYR A 219 -4.48 -0.39 -13.36
C TYR A 219 -4.25 1.06 -12.92
N GLN A 220 -4.70 1.45 -11.73
CA GLN A 220 -4.52 2.80 -11.19
C GLN A 220 -3.05 3.13 -10.92
N ARG A 221 -2.15 2.15 -10.83
CA ARG A 221 -0.70 2.37 -10.72
C ARG A 221 -0.05 2.83 -12.04
N PHE A 222 -0.62 2.48 -13.20
CA PHE A 222 0.00 2.75 -14.51
C PHE A 222 0.26 4.24 -14.77
N PRO A 223 -0.66 5.18 -14.46
CA PRO A 223 -0.39 6.61 -14.61
C PRO A 223 0.83 7.11 -13.82
N LEU A 224 1.06 6.61 -12.59
CA LEU A 224 2.27 6.97 -11.83
C LEU A 224 3.53 6.38 -12.48
N VAL A 225 3.49 5.10 -12.89
CA VAL A 225 4.61 4.46 -13.60
C VAL A 225 4.98 5.25 -14.86
N GLN A 226 3.98 5.62 -15.67
CA GLN A 226 4.18 6.43 -16.87
C GLN A 226 4.76 7.81 -16.53
N ALA A 227 4.23 8.51 -15.53
CA ALA A 227 4.70 9.83 -15.14
C ALA A 227 6.14 9.80 -14.59
N PHE A 228 6.50 8.78 -13.80
CA PHE A 228 7.87 8.61 -13.33
C PHE A 228 8.82 8.27 -14.48
N TYR A 229 8.39 7.45 -15.44
CA TYR A 229 9.19 7.16 -16.63
C TYR A 229 9.37 8.39 -17.54
N ARG A 230 8.33 9.21 -17.70
CA ARG A 230 8.42 10.54 -18.34
C ARG A 230 9.40 11.46 -17.61
N GLN A 231 9.39 11.44 -16.28
CA GLN A 231 10.37 12.16 -15.46
C GLN A 231 11.80 11.70 -15.69
N LEU A 232 12.03 10.40 -15.85
CA LEU A 232 13.33 9.83 -16.17
C LEU A 232 13.82 10.22 -17.57
N THR A 233 12.92 10.28 -18.54
CA THR A 233 13.24 10.49 -19.97
C THR A 233 13.20 11.95 -20.40
N GLY A 234 12.68 12.86 -19.56
CA GLY A 234 12.54 14.28 -19.86
C GLY A 234 11.33 14.60 -20.76
N ASP A 235 10.36 13.68 -20.85
CA ASP A 235 9.14 13.85 -21.65
C ASP A 235 8.07 14.62 -20.85
N PHE A 236 8.19 15.94 -20.83
CA PHE A 236 7.30 16.84 -20.09
C PHE A 236 6.28 17.51 -21.00
N PRO A 237 5.07 17.83 -20.49
CA PRO A 237 4.16 18.70 -21.21
C PRO A 237 4.73 20.12 -21.34
N GLU A 238 4.28 20.85 -22.35
CA GLU A 238 4.73 22.21 -22.63
C GLU A 238 4.56 23.11 -21.39
N GLY A 239 5.63 23.83 -21.02
CA GLY A 239 5.63 24.73 -19.87
C GLY A 239 5.83 24.06 -18.50
N SER A 240 5.98 22.73 -18.43
CA SER A 240 6.39 22.03 -17.20
C SER A 240 7.90 21.82 -17.14
N THR A 241 8.45 21.82 -15.91
CA THR A 241 9.86 21.51 -15.61
C THR A 241 10.04 20.16 -14.89
N GLY A 242 8.96 19.40 -14.73
CA GLY A 242 8.96 18.08 -14.10
C GLY A 242 7.69 17.79 -13.32
N LEU A 243 7.71 16.68 -12.58
CA LEU A 243 6.58 16.24 -11.76
C LEU A 243 6.11 17.32 -10.80
N ASN A 244 4.80 17.39 -10.59
CA ASN A 244 4.15 18.16 -9.55
C ASN A 244 3.96 17.26 -8.31
N ARG A 245 4.67 17.57 -7.22
CA ARG A 245 4.59 16.81 -5.96
C ARG A 245 3.16 16.66 -5.44
N ALA A 246 2.39 17.74 -5.40
CA ALA A 246 1.02 17.70 -4.88
C ALA A 246 0.09 16.85 -5.74
N ALA A 247 0.25 16.89 -7.07
CA ALA A 247 -0.54 16.06 -7.98
C ALA A 247 -0.24 14.56 -7.81
N VAL A 248 1.04 14.19 -7.65
CA VAL A 248 1.46 12.81 -7.38
C VAL A 248 0.87 12.32 -6.05
N MET A 249 1.03 13.11 -4.97
CA MET A 249 0.49 12.76 -3.65
C MET A 249 -1.03 12.58 -3.69
N ASN A 250 -1.77 13.53 -4.30
CA ASN A 250 -3.23 13.46 -4.36
C ASN A 250 -3.73 12.29 -5.20
N TYR A 251 -3.03 11.95 -6.29
CA TYR A 251 -3.37 10.79 -7.11
C TYR A 251 -3.12 9.47 -6.34
N ALA A 252 -1.98 9.36 -5.66
CA ALA A 252 -1.65 8.21 -4.82
C ALA A 252 -2.66 8.01 -3.67
N ALA A 253 -3.05 9.10 -3.01
CA ALA A 253 -4.06 9.10 -1.96
C ALA A 253 -5.37 8.42 -2.37
N GLY A 254 -5.81 8.62 -3.62
CA GLY A 254 -7.08 8.09 -4.13
C GLY A 254 -7.13 6.57 -4.23
N PHE A 255 -6.07 5.91 -4.70
CA PHE A 255 -6.09 4.45 -4.83
C PHE A 255 -5.65 3.73 -3.54
N TYR A 256 -4.88 4.37 -2.67
CA TYR A 256 -4.65 3.85 -1.31
C TYR A 256 -5.91 3.87 -0.45
N GLU A 257 -6.87 4.76 -0.74
CA GLU A 257 -8.21 4.68 -0.15
C GLU A 257 -8.88 3.33 -0.48
N VAL A 258 -8.74 2.85 -1.72
CA VAL A 258 -9.21 1.53 -2.16
C VAL A 258 -8.45 0.41 -1.46
N ASP A 259 -7.13 0.54 -1.28
CA ASP A 259 -6.31 -0.41 -0.48
C ASP A 259 -6.86 -0.57 0.95
N GLY A 260 -7.18 0.55 1.60
CA GLY A 260 -7.78 0.56 2.93
C GLY A 260 -9.15 -0.14 2.99
N LEU A 261 -10.01 0.10 1.99
CA LEU A 261 -11.32 -0.56 1.90
C LEU A 261 -11.19 -2.07 1.64
N LEU A 262 -10.22 -2.49 0.80
CA LEU A 262 -9.88 -3.90 0.61
C LEU A 262 -9.45 -4.54 1.93
N SER A 263 -8.61 -3.87 2.73
CA SER A 263 -8.20 -4.34 4.05
C SER A 263 -9.36 -4.42 5.04
N TYR A 264 -10.22 -3.40 5.08
CA TYR A 264 -11.39 -3.38 5.96
C TYR A 264 -12.32 -4.56 5.69
N ARG A 265 -12.69 -4.75 4.42
CA ARG A 265 -13.58 -5.82 4.00
C ARG A 265 -12.97 -7.21 4.22
N ARG A 266 -11.66 -7.34 4.00
CA ARG A 266 -10.92 -8.58 4.28
C ARG A 266 -10.93 -8.89 5.78
N ALA A 267 -10.57 -7.92 6.63
CA ALA A 267 -10.56 -8.08 8.08
C ALA A 267 -11.94 -8.46 8.64
N GLU A 268 -13.02 -7.91 8.08
CA GLU A 268 -14.39 -8.28 8.45
C GLU A 268 -14.67 -9.78 8.24
N VAL A 269 -14.36 -10.29 7.05
CA VAL A 269 -14.58 -11.70 6.70
C VAL A 269 -13.64 -12.62 7.47
N LEU A 270 -12.35 -12.31 7.52
CA LEU A 270 -11.36 -13.10 8.27
C LEU A 270 -11.72 -13.13 9.75
N GLY A 271 -12.11 -11.99 10.32
CA GLY A 271 -12.55 -11.91 11.71
C GLY A 271 -13.79 -12.75 11.96
N SER A 272 -14.76 -12.74 11.03
CA SER A 272 -15.94 -13.61 11.13
C SER A 272 -15.57 -15.09 11.12
N ILE A 273 -14.61 -15.51 10.29
CA ILE A 273 -14.14 -16.90 10.26
C ILE A 273 -13.46 -17.23 11.58
N ILE A 274 -12.53 -16.40 12.04
CA ILE A 274 -11.78 -16.58 13.30
C ILE A 274 -12.72 -16.74 14.50
N ARG A 275 -13.72 -15.85 14.64
CA ARG A 275 -14.71 -15.94 15.73
C ARG A 275 -15.59 -17.20 15.66
N SER A 276 -15.71 -17.81 14.49
CA SER A 276 -16.48 -19.03 14.27
C SER A 276 -15.67 -20.34 14.40
N LEU A 277 -14.36 -20.25 14.66
CA LEU A 277 -13.52 -21.44 14.80
C LEU A 277 -13.96 -22.28 16.00
N SER A 278 -14.14 -23.58 15.75
CA SER A 278 -14.35 -24.59 16.79
C SER A 278 -13.07 -24.85 17.59
N ASP A 279 -13.21 -25.44 18.78
CA ASP A 279 -12.05 -25.75 19.63
C ASP A 279 -11.04 -26.68 18.95
N LYS A 280 -11.50 -27.64 18.15
CA LYS A 280 -10.62 -28.53 17.36
C LYS A 280 -9.83 -27.78 16.30
N GLN A 281 -10.44 -26.78 15.65
CA GLN A 281 -9.74 -25.94 14.68
C GLN A 281 -8.68 -25.07 15.36
N LYS A 282 -9.02 -24.47 16.51
CA LYS A 282 -8.07 -23.69 17.32
C LYS A 282 -6.93 -24.55 17.83
N GLU A 283 -7.21 -25.77 18.28
CA GLU A 283 -6.19 -26.73 18.73
C GLU A 283 -5.22 -27.08 17.60
N TYR A 284 -5.72 -27.30 16.38
CA TYR A 284 -4.86 -27.56 15.23
C TYR A 284 -3.98 -26.35 14.89
N LEU A 285 -4.59 -25.16 14.74
CA LEU A 285 -3.86 -23.93 14.43
C LEU A 285 -2.85 -23.57 15.53
N GLY A 286 -3.15 -23.87 16.79
CA GLY A 286 -2.24 -23.66 17.92
C GLY A 286 -0.99 -24.56 17.92
N LYS A 287 -0.96 -25.63 17.10
CA LYS A 287 0.23 -26.47 16.89
C LYS A 287 1.18 -25.87 15.85
N MET A 288 0.69 -24.97 15.01
CA MET A 288 1.51 -24.26 14.04
C MET A 288 2.22 -23.11 14.77
N VAL A 289 3.52 -23.24 15.00
CA VAL A 289 4.32 -22.18 15.65
C VAL A 289 4.48 -21.01 14.68
N PHE A 290 4.14 -19.81 15.11
CA PHE A 290 4.03 -18.62 14.25
C PHE A 290 5.29 -18.32 13.44
N ASN A 291 6.46 -18.43 14.06
CA ASN A 291 7.75 -18.11 13.47
C ASN A 291 8.58 -19.36 13.12
N ASP A 292 7.98 -20.55 13.07
CA ASP A 292 8.70 -21.78 12.74
C ASP A 292 7.86 -22.67 11.82
N SER A 293 8.07 -22.50 10.52
CA SER A 293 7.37 -23.24 9.48
C SER A 293 7.72 -24.74 9.44
N SER A 294 8.77 -25.18 10.13
CA SER A 294 9.08 -26.62 10.26
C SER A 294 8.01 -27.37 11.05
N THR A 295 7.22 -26.66 11.85
CA THR A 295 6.10 -27.21 12.61
C THR A 295 4.82 -27.39 11.78
N TRP A 296 4.80 -26.87 10.55
CA TRP A 296 3.59 -26.85 9.71
C TRP A 296 3.57 -28.08 8.79
N PRO A 297 2.54 -28.95 8.88
CA PRO A 297 2.43 -30.11 8.00
C PRO A 297 2.42 -29.74 6.51
N LYS A 298 3.17 -30.48 5.68
CA LYS A 298 3.07 -30.32 4.22
C LYS A 298 1.84 -31.05 3.70
N LEU A 299 0.85 -30.30 3.20
CA LEU A 299 -0.43 -30.83 2.73
C LEU A 299 -0.61 -30.60 1.22
N GLU A 300 -1.45 -31.43 0.60
CA GLU A 300 -1.92 -31.21 -0.77
C GLU A 300 -2.81 -29.96 -0.87
N ASN A 301 -3.03 -29.49 -2.10
CA ASN A 301 -3.89 -28.34 -2.36
C ASN A 301 -5.33 -28.59 -1.90
N GLN A 302 -5.88 -27.67 -1.11
CA GLN A 302 -7.19 -27.83 -0.48
C GLN A 302 -8.35 -27.18 -1.26
N VAL A 303 -8.06 -26.52 -2.38
CA VAL A 303 -9.06 -25.80 -3.21
C VAL A 303 -8.97 -26.24 -4.67
N ASP A 304 -10.12 -26.54 -5.28
CA ASP A 304 -10.17 -26.87 -6.72
C ASP A 304 -9.93 -25.64 -7.59
N LYS A 305 -8.72 -25.56 -8.16
CA LYS A 305 -8.29 -24.49 -9.07
C LYS A 305 -9.23 -24.29 -10.27
N ARG A 306 -9.94 -25.34 -10.72
CA ARG A 306 -10.83 -25.28 -11.90
C ARG A 306 -12.14 -24.54 -11.62
N SER A 307 -12.46 -24.29 -10.35
CA SER A 307 -13.71 -23.66 -9.93
C SER A 307 -13.69 -22.12 -9.92
N MET A 308 -12.54 -21.51 -10.22
CA MET A 308 -12.33 -20.06 -10.16
C MET A 308 -11.23 -19.60 -11.12
N SER A 309 -11.09 -18.29 -11.31
CA SER A 309 -9.99 -17.70 -12.07
C SER A 309 -8.65 -17.89 -11.36
N HIS A 310 -7.55 -17.68 -12.07
CA HIS A 310 -6.22 -17.70 -11.47
C HIS A 310 -6.08 -16.65 -10.36
N ALA A 311 -6.53 -15.41 -10.61
CA ALA A 311 -6.49 -14.31 -9.65
C ALA A 311 -7.30 -14.61 -8.38
N ALA A 312 -8.52 -15.14 -8.53
CA ALA A 312 -9.32 -15.56 -7.38
C ALA A 312 -8.65 -16.68 -6.58
N HIS A 313 -8.02 -17.65 -7.25
CA HIS A 313 -7.27 -18.71 -6.56
C HIS A 313 -6.09 -18.15 -5.77
N VAL A 314 -5.28 -17.26 -6.37
CA VAL A 314 -4.18 -16.57 -5.67
C VAL A 314 -4.71 -15.83 -4.45
N ALA A 315 -5.80 -15.08 -4.60
CA ALA A 315 -6.43 -14.36 -3.50
C ALA A 315 -6.89 -15.29 -2.35
N VAL A 316 -7.51 -16.43 -2.65
CA VAL A 316 -7.90 -17.41 -1.60
C VAL A 316 -6.68 -17.92 -0.83
N MET A 317 -5.59 -18.26 -1.52
CA MET A 317 -4.36 -18.71 -0.88
C MET A 317 -3.76 -17.61 0.00
N THR A 318 -3.72 -16.37 -0.49
CA THR A 318 -3.28 -15.19 0.27
C THR A 318 -4.14 -14.96 1.50
N TYR A 319 -5.47 -15.01 1.39
CA TYR A 319 -6.35 -14.76 2.52
C TYR A 319 -6.23 -15.86 3.58
N ALA A 320 -6.08 -17.12 3.16
CA ALA A 320 -5.86 -18.22 4.09
C ALA A 320 -4.54 -18.04 4.86
N SER A 321 -3.46 -17.68 4.16
CA SER A 321 -2.15 -17.43 4.79
C SER A 321 -2.17 -16.21 5.72
N GLU A 322 -2.80 -15.11 5.29
CA GLU A 322 -2.96 -13.89 6.09
C GLU A 322 -3.86 -14.14 7.30
N MET A 323 -4.91 -14.97 7.18
CA MET A 323 -5.78 -15.30 8.30
C MET A 323 -5.02 -15.99 9.44
N PHE A 324 -4.11 -16.91 9.13
CA PHE A 324 -3.28 -17.55 10.16
C PHE A 324 -2.32 -16.55 10.80
N SER A 325 -1.61 -15.78 9.98
CA SER A 325 -0.70 -14.74 10.48
C SER A 325 -1.43 -13.77 11.40
N TRP A 326 -2.63 -13.34 11.02
CA TRP A 326 -3.41 -12.40 11.80
C TRP A 326 -3.99 -13.01 13.08
N TYR A 327 -4.39 -14.28 13.02
CA TYR A 327 -4.89 -15.05 14.16
C TYR A 327 -3.81 -15.30 15.21
N ALA A 328 -2.61 -15.70 14.79
CA ALA A 328 -1.51 -16.08 15.67
C ALA A 328 -0.59 -14.90 16.05
N GLY A 329 -0.54 -13.85 15.21
CA GLY A 329 0.26 -12.65 15.43
C GLY A 329 -0.46 -11.56 16.23
N GLY A 330 0.23 -10.43 16.40
CA GLY A 330 -0.26 -9.24 17.12
C GLY A 330 -0.17 -7.95 16.29
N VAL A 331 -0.54 -6.82 16.89
CA VAL A 331 -0.49 -5.49 16.23
C VAL A 331 0.91 -5.18 15.70
N GLU A 332 1.97 -5.51 16.43
CA GLU A 332 3.35 -5.25 15.96
C GLU A 332 3.71 -6.06 14.71
N ALA A 333 3.18 -7.28 14.57
CA ALA A 333 3.32 -8.05 13.34
C ALA A 333 2.58 -7.35 12.19
N ASP A 334 1.36 -6.87 12.42
CA ASP A 334 0.54 -6.17 11.41
C ASP A 334 1.17 -4.84 10.96
N VAL A 335 1.81 -4.12 11.88
CA VAL A 335 2.49 -2.84 11.61
C VAL A 335 3.73 -3.06 10.75
N TYR A 336 4.47 -4.15 10.98
CA TYR A 336 5.72 -4.43 10.28
C TYR A 336 5.53 -4.50 8.76
N PHE A 337 6.55 -4.00 8.05
CA PHE A 337 6.69 -4.10 6.61
C PHE A 337 8.17 -4.27 6.25
N CYS A 338 8.45 -4.88 5.09
CA CYS A 338 9.82 -4.93 4.56
C CYS A 338 10.26 -3.53 4.11
N PRO A 339 11.57 -3.19 4.18
CA PRO A 339 12.08 -1.89 3.74
C PRO A 339 11.60 -1.44 2.35
N GLU A 340 11.43 -2.37 1.41
CA GLU A 340 10.99 -2.15 0.02
C GLU A 340 9.48 -1.92 -0.15
N ARG A 341 8.74 -1.67 0.94
CA ARG A 341 7.27 -1.57 0.90
C ARG A 341 6.75 -0.32 0.18
N HIS A 342 7.51 0.77 0.21
CA HIS A 342 7.13 2.05 -0.39
C HIS A 342 7.76 2.21 -1.76
N ALA A 343 7.26 3.16 -2.55
CA ALA A 343 7.86 3.51 -3.84
C ALA A 343 7.96 2.32 -4.82
N THR A 344 6.93 1.49 -4.90
CA THR A 344 6.95 0.23 -5.67
C THR A 344 6.91 0.36 -7.21
N TYR A 345 7.30 1.51 -7.76
CA TYR A 345 7.12 1.91 -9.17
C TYR A 345 8.43 1.92 -9.97
N PHE A 346 9.53 1.43 -9.38
CA PHE A 346 10.90 1.56 -9.90
C PHE A 346 11.49 0.23 -10.40
N GLY A 347 10.69 -0.84 -10.44
CA GLY A 347 11.05 -2.11 -11.09
C GLY A 347 11.99 -3.03 -10.30
N SER A 348 12.31 -2.70 -9.04
CA SER A 348 13.13 -3.56 -8.17
C SER A 348 12.49 -4.91 -7.89
N PHE A 349 11.17 -4.96 -7.67
CA PHE A 349 10.44 -6.22 -7.54
C PHE A 349 10.48 -7.04 -8.83
N PHE A 350 10.50 -6.42 -10.01
CA PHE A 350 10.72 -7.18 -11.24
C PHE A 350 12.07 -7.89 -11.22
N MET A 351 13.15 -7.17 -10.88
CA MET A 351 14.48 -7.77 -10.80
C MET A 351 14.60 -8.87 -9.75
N LYS A 352 13.93 -8.69 -8.61
CA LYS A 352 14.01 -9.61 -7.46
C LYS A 352 13.12 -10.84 -7.62
N ASP A 353 11.87 -10.65 -8.04
CA ASP A 353 10.82 -11.67 -7.92
C ASP A 353 10.44 -12.33 -9.25
N ILE A 354 10.74 -11.74 -10.42
CA ILE A 354 10.46 -12.41 -11.70
C ILE A 354 11.08 -13.81 -11.83
N PRO A 355 12.31 -14.07 -11.29
CA PRO A 355 12.88 -15.41 -11.39
C PRO A 355 12.17 -16.46 -10.51
N ALA A 356 11.43 -16.00 -9.50
CA ALA A 356 10.63 -16.86 -8.62
C ALA A 356 9.28 -17.23 -9.24
N MET A 357 8.82 -16.51 -10.27
CA MET A 357 7.49 -16.73 -10.84
C MET A 357 7.42 -18.07 -11.58
N GLY A 358 6.57 -18.97 -11.05
CA GLY A 358 6.34 -20.31 -11.63
C GLY A 358 7.36 -21.37 -11.23
N ASP A 359 8.27 -21.07 -10.30
CA ASP A 359 9.19 -22.04 -9.71
C ASP A 359 8.86 -22.24 -8.23
N ASP A 360 8.24 -23.37 -7.90
CA ASP A 360 7.76 -23.67 -6.54
C ASP A 360 8.88 -23.87 -5.51
N ASN A 361 10.15 -24.00 -5.95
CA ASN A 361 11.30 -24.21 -5.05
C ASN A 361 12.29 -23.04 -5.08
N TYR A 362 11.94 -21.91 -5.69
CA TYR A 362 12.84 -20.78 -5.78
C TYR A 362 13.00 -20.09 -4.42
N THR A 363 14.24 -19.84 -4.03
CA THR A 363 14.58 -19.04 -2.83
C THR A 363 15.21 -17.72 -3.26
N ILE A 364 14.60 -16.62 -2.85
CA ILE A 364 15.13 -15.29 -3.11
C ILE A 364 16.28 -15.02 -2.14
N SER A 365 17.45 -14.65 -2.66
CA SER A 365 18.61 -14.29 -1.81
C SER A 365 18.28 -13.06 -0.97
N THR A 366 18.53 -13.15 0.34
CA THR A 366 18.37 -12.04 1.27
C THR A 366 19.45 -10.96 1.13
N SER A 367 20.56 -11.25 0.43
CA SER A 367 21.65 -10.28 0.23
C SER A 367 21.50 -9.45 -1.05
N LEU A 368 20.68 -9.90 -2.01
CA LEU A 368 20.59 -9.34 -3.36
C LEU A 368 20.39 -7.81 -3.36
N THR A 369 19.42 -7.33 -2.57
CA THR A 369 19.11 -5.90 -2.44
C THR A 369 20.30 -5.11 -1.91
N GLY A 370 20.94 -5.61 -0.85
CA GLY A 370 22.08 -4.94 -0.20
C GLY A 370 23.30 -4.88 -1.10
N ASP A 371 23.71 -6.02 -1.66
CA ASP A 371 24.92 -6.13 -2.48
C ASP A 371 24.80 -5.28 -3.76
N SER A 372 23.63 -5.31 -4.40
CA SER A 372 23.36 -4.54 -5.62
C SER A 372 23.26 -3.03 -5.33
N GLY A 373 22.64 -2.65 -4.22
CA GLY A 373 22.55 -1.26 -3.79
C GLY A 373 23.92 -0.67 -3.46
N GLU A 374 24.76 -1.41 -2.73
CA GLU A 374 26.13 -0.97 -2.42
C GLU A 374 26.98 -0.82 -3.69
N ALA A 375 26.90 -1.79 -4.61
CA ALA A 375 27.61 -1.72 -5.88
C ALA A 375 27.18 -0.50 -6.72
N PHE A 376 25.88 -0.17 -6.72
CA PHE A 376 25.38 1.03 -7.38
C PHE A 376 25.92 2.31 -6.76
N LEU A 377 25.85 2.44 -5.44
CA LEU A 377 26.38 3.61 -4.75
C LEU A 377 27.86 3.79 -5.07
N ASN A 378 28.65 2.71 -5.04
CA ASN A 378 30.09 2.72 -5.35
C ASN A 378 30.42 3.16 -6.78
N LEU A 379 29.52 2.94 -7.73
CA LEU A 379 29.65 3.41 -9.11
C LEU A 379 29.46 4.94 -9.25
N LEU A 380 28.71 5.57 -8.34
CA LEU A 380 28.35 6.99 -8.42
C LEU A 380 29.48 7.90 -7.94
N THR A 381 29.62 9.05 -8.60
CA THR A 381 30.40 10.19 -8.09
C THR A 381 29.79 10.73 -6.81
N ASP A 382 30.53 11.53 -6.03
CA ASP A 382 30.02 12.12 -4.79
C ASP A 382 28.75 12.96 -4.99
N GLY A 383 28.66 13.70 -6.10
CA GLY A 383 27.48 14.49 -6.44
C GLY A 383 26.26 13.61 -6.71
N GLN A 384 26.41 12.60 -7.57
CA GLN A 384 25.35 11.63 -7.87
C GLN A 384 24.93 10.83 -6.64
N ARG A 385 25.90 10.37 -5.85
CA ARG A 385 25.67 9.59 -4.64
C ARG A 385 24.85 10.37 -3.62
N LYS A 386 25.14 11.68 -3.46
CA LYS A 386 24.38 12.57 -2.56
C LYS A 386 22.90 12.67 -2.93
N LEU A 387 22.56 12.62 -4.23
CA LEU A 387 21.16 12.61 -4.67
C LEU A 387 20.42 11.37 -4.16
N VAL A 388 21.09 10.21 -4.12
CA VAL A 388 20.52 8.95 -3.63
C VAL A 388 20.49 8.90 -2.11
N THR A 389 21.61 9.21 -1.45
CA THR A 389 21.69 9.15 0.03
C THR A 389 20.79 10.18 0.70
N GLY A 390 20.59 11.35 0.08
CA GLY A 390 19.70 12.39 0.60
C GLY A 390 18.22 12.00 0.65
N LEU A 391 17.81 10.98 -0.11
CA LEU A 391 16.43 10.47 -0.07
C LEU A 391 16.08 9.88 1.28
N VAL A 392 17.05 9.30 2.00
CA VAL A 392 16.86 8.74 3.35
C VAL A 392 16.34 9.82 4.30
N ASP A 393 16.96 11.00 4.30
CA ASP A 393 16.54 12.12 5.13
C ASP A 393 15.18 12.68 4.69
N GLN A 394 14.94 12.78 3.38
CA GLN A 394 13.69 13.33 2.83
C GLN A 394 12.46 12.51 3.20
N GLN A 395 12.58 11.17 3.23
CA GLN A 395 11.44 10.30 3.53
C GLN A 395 11.23 10.01 5.02
N ARG A 396 12.22 10.26 5.89
CA ARG A 396 12.23 9.79 7.29
C ARG A 396 10.97 10.16 8.07
N ALA A 397 10.54 11.42 7.98
CA ALA A 397 9.34 11.89 8.67
C ALA A 397 8.07 11.18 8.17
N GLY A 398 7.94 11.01 6.85
CA GLY A 398 6.81 10.32 6.24
C GLY A 398 6.76 8.84 6.60
N LEU A 399 7.92 8.16 6.64
CA LEU A 399 7.99 6.76 7.07
C LEU A 399 7.56 6.59 8.53
N ASN A 400 7.99 7.46 9.44
CA ASN A 400 7.54 7.44 10.83
C ASN A 400 6.02 7.63 10.95
N GLU A 401 5.44 8.56 10.20
CA GLU A 401 3.99 8.77 10.17
C GLU A 401 3.26 7.55 9.60
N ILE A 402 3.80 6.92 8.54
CA ILE A 402 3.27 5.67 8.00
C ILE A 402 3.23 4.57 9.06
N VAL A 403 4.27 4.42 9.89
CA VAL A 403 4.28 3.42 10.98
C VAL A 403 3.10 3.63 11.94
N GLU A 404 2.86 4.87 12.36
CA GLU A 404 1.75 5.19 13.26
C GLU A 404 0.38 4.98 12.58
N ILE A 405 0.25 5.40 11.32
CA ILE A 405 -0.96 5.12 10.51
C ILE A 405 -1.23 3.61 10.43
N ARG A 406 -0.20 2.80 10.16
CA ARG A 406 -0.33 1.34 10.12
C ARG A 406 -0.77 0.77 11.45
N ARG A 407 -0.21 1.27 12.56
CA ARG A 407 -0.62 0.88 13.91
C ARG A 407 -2.09 1.19 14.17
N GLU A 408 -2.52 2.39 13.84
CA GLU A 408 -3.93 2.79 14.02
C GLU A 408 -4.90 1.96 13.18
N ILE A 409 -4.59 1.74 11.89
CA ILE A 409 -5.40 0.87 11.02
C ILE A 409 -5.44 -0.54 11.60
N SER A 410 -4.29 -1.12 11.98
CA SER A 410 -4.20 -2.49 12.51
C SER A 410 -5.04 -2.67 13.77
N ILE A 411 -5.03 -1.70 14.70
CA ILE A 411 -5.88 -1.70 15.90
C ILE A 411 -7.36 -1.71 15.53
N VAL A 412 -7.77 -0.86 14.58
CA VAL A 412 -9.17 -0.80 14.12
C VAL A 412 -9.59 -2.13 13.50
N LEU A 413 -8.77 -2.68 12.60
CA LEU A 413 -9.08 -3.93 11.90
C LEU A 413 -9.16 -5.11 12.89
N ARG A 414 -8.27 -5.19 13.88
CA ARG A 414 -8.33 -6.23 14.93
C ARG A 414 -9.59 -6.16 15.79
N GLY A 415 -10.31 -5.04 15.79
CA GLY A 415 -11.67 -4.95 16.33
C GLY A 415 -12.62 -6.01 15.77
N PHE A 416 -12.40 -6.48 14.54
CA PHE A 416 -13.16 -7.59 13.97
C PHE A 416 -12.84 -8.93 14.62
N GLN A 417 -11.63 -9.22 15.08
CA GLN A 417 -11.36 -10.49 15.77
C GLN A 417 -12.08 -10.60 17.11
N THR A 418 -12.25 -9.47 17.81
CA THR A 418 -12.81 -9.43 19.17
C THR A 418 -14.30 -9.07 19.16
N SER A 419 -14.63 -7.83 18.81
CA SER A 419 -15.97 -7.26 18.87
C SER A 419 -16.81 -7.48 17.61
N GLY A 420 -16.17 -7.90 16.51
CA GLY A 420 -16.80 -8.02 15.19
C GLY A 420 -17.13 -6.68 14.54
N LYS A 421 -16.51 -5.58 15.00
CA LYS A 421 -16.72 -4.23 14.49
C LYS A 421 -15.39 -3.57 14.13
N GLY A 422 -15.42 -2.67 13.15
CA GLY A 422 -14.34 -1.76 12.81
C GLY A 422 -14.89 -0.37 12.45
N ASP A 423 -13.99 0.58 12.21
CA ASP A 423 -14.32 1.95 11.78
C ASP A 423 -13.82 2.16 10.35
N GLU A 424 -14.72 2.01 9.38
CA GLU A 424 -14.40 2.11 7.95
C GLU A 424 -13.93 3.52 7.58
N GLU A 425 -14.58 4.56 8.13
CA GLU A 425 -14.24 5.95 7.85
C GLU A 425 -12.82 6.28 8.33
N LYS A 426 -12.47 5.79 9.53
CA LYS A 426 -11.14 5.95 10.07
C LYS A 426 -10.10 5.23 9.21
N VAL A 427 -10.35 3.98 8.82
CA VAL A 427 -9.44 3.23 7.93
C VAL A 427 -9.27 3.96 6.60
N ARG A 428 -10.37 4.40 5.98
CA ARG A 428 -10.36 5.13 4.71
C ARG A 428 -9.54 6.41 4.79
N THR A 429 -9.76 7.22 5.83
CA THR A 429 -9.04 8.48 6.06
C THR A 429 -7.54 8.27 6.26
N LEU A 430 -7.19 7.30 7.11
CA LEU A 430 -5.80 6.94 7.40
C LEU A 430 -5.09 6.37 6.17
N SER A 431 -5.74 5.50 5.40
CA SER A 431 -5.19 4.95 4.16
C SER A 431 -5.00 6.02 3.09
N ARG A 432 -5.91 6.99 2.99
CA ARG A 432 -5.71 8.14 2.09
C ARG A 432 -4.44 8.92 2.47
N ARG A 433 -4.23 9.18 3.77
CA ARG A 433 -3.01 9.83 4.26
C ARG A 433 -1.76 9.00 4.01
N TYR A 434 -1.83 7.68 4.19
CA TYR A 434 -0.75 6.76 3.79
C TYR A 434 -0.37 6.97 2.33
N GLY A 435 -1.35 6.99 1.43
CA GLY A 435 -1.12 7.15 -0.02
C GLY A 435 -0.48 8.49 -0.38
N GLU A 436 -0.82 9.58 0.33
CA GLU A 436 -0.13 10.87 0.18
C GLU A 436 1.37 10.75 0.49
N LEU A 437 1.71 10.06 1.59
CA LEU A 437 3.09 9.87 2.03
C LEU A 437 3.87 8.95 1.07
N ASP A 438 3.29 7.83 0.64
CA ASP A 438 3.92 6.95 -0.37
C ASP A 438 4.11 7.67 -1.71
N GLY A 439 3.12 8.47 -2.13
CA GLY A 439 3.21 9.32 -3.31
C GLY A 439 4.34 10.36 -3.21
N GLU A 440 4.54 10.95 -2.04
CA GLU A 440 5.64 11.87 -1.79
C GLU A 440 7.01 11.18 -1.86
N VAL A 441 7.16 10.03 -1.20
CA VAL A 441 8.40 9.22 -1.27
C VAL A 441 8.72 8.88 -2.72
N SER A 442 7.71 8.40 -3.47
CA SER A 442 7.83 8.07 -4.89
C SER A 442 8.22 9.29 -5.74
N TYR A 443 7.67 10.47 -5.46
CA TYR A 443 8.05 11.71 -6.13
C TYR A 443 9.54 12.03 -5.94
N PHE A 444 10.05 11.93 -4.70
CA PHE A 444 11.46 12.20 -4.43
C PHE A 444 12.38 11.24 -5.19
N TYR A 445 12.05 9.94 -5.20
CA TYR A 445 12.82 8.91 -5.90
C TYR A 445 12.86 9.19 -7.41
N ALA A 446 11.70 9.44 -8.02
CA ALA A 446 11.61 9.72 -9.45
C ALA A 446 12.46 10.95 -9.86
N LYS A 447 12.45 12.01 -9.04
CA LYS A 447 13.27 13.21 -9.28
C LYS A 447 14.76 12.94 -9.14
N ALA A 448 15.18 12.29 -8.05
CA ALA A 448 16.59 12.00 -7.79
C ALA A 448 17.16 11.03 -8.84
N PHE A 449 16.45 9.97 -9.20
CA PHE A 449 16.91 9.03 -10.20
C PHE A 449 16.99 9.66 -11.60
N ALA A 450 16.07 10.55 -11.97
CA ALA A 450 16.18 11.29 -13.23
C ALA A 450 17.44 12.17 -13.28
N GLU A 451 17.79 12.84 -12.17
CA GLU A 451 19.00 13.66 -12.09
C GLU A 451 20.28 12.81 -12.11
N VAL A 452 20.29 11.66 -11.44
CA VAL A 452 21.37 10.68 -11.56
C VAL A 452 21.48 10.24 -13.03
N ALA A 453 20.39 9.80 -13.66
CA ALA A 453 20.38 9.33 -15.05
C ALA A 453 20.97 10.35 -16.04
N GLY A 454 20.59 11.63 -15.87
CA GLY A 454 21.05 12.74 -16.70
C GLY A 454 22.53 13.08 -16.52
N SER A 455 23.14 12.70 -15.40
CA SER A 455 24.54 12.98 -15.08
C SER A 455 25.49 11.79 -15.23
N LEU A 456 24.98 10.57 -15.48
CA LEU A 456 25.83 9.39 -15.67
C LEU A 456 26.71 9.49 -16.91
N SER A 457 28.00 9.16 -16.76
CA SER A 457 28.93 8.97 -17.89
C SER A 457 28.59 7.72 -18.71
N ALA A 458 29.16 7.59 -19.90
CA ALA A 458 28.99 6.39 -20.73
C ALA A 458 29.48 5.11 -20.01
N ASP A 459 30.66 5.16 -19.39
CA ASP A 459 31.24 4.04 -18.64
C ASP A 459 30.38 3.66 -17.43
N GLN A 460 29.79 4.65 -16.75
CA GLN A 460 28.86 4.40 -15.67
C GLN A 460 27.60 3.70 -16.19
N LYS A 461 27.01 4.14 -17.31
CA LYS A 461 25.84 3.48 -17.91
C LYS A 461 26.13 2.03 -18.30
N GLU A 462 27.29 1.76 -18.90
CA GLU A 462 27.68 0.39 -19.26
C GLU A 462 27.85 -0.49 -18.01
N THR A 463 28.52 0.02 -16.98
CA THR A 463 28.72 -0.71 -15.72
C THR A 463 27.40 -0.96 -15.01
N LEU A 464 26.50 0.04 -15.00
CA LEU A 464 25.19 -0.05 -14.39
C LEU A 464 24.32 -1.14 -15.06
N MET A 465 24.36 -1.26 -16.38
CA MET A 465 23.66 -2.35 -17.10
C MET A 465 24.20 -3.73 -16.71
N LYS A 466 25.49 -3.87 -16.40
CA LYS A 466 26.07 -5.12 -15.87
C LYS A 466 25.58 -5.43 -14.45
N LEU A 467 25.40 -4.40 -13.61
CA LEU A 467 24.86 -4.55 -12.25
C LEU A 467 23.42 -5.06 -12.22
N ARG A 468 22.63 -4.81 -13.28
CA ARG A 468 21.26 -5.37 -13.40
C ARG A 468 21.26 -6.89 -13.29
N ASN A 469 22.29 -7.56 -13.83
CA ASN A 469 22.56 -8.99 -13.69
C ASN A 469 21.31 -9.90 -13.72
N LEU A 470 20.40 -9.66 -14.68
CA LEU A 470 19.16 -10.43 -14.85
C LEU A 470 19.23 -11.22 -16.16
N ASP A 471 18.87 -12.50 -16.11
CA ASP A 471 18.88 -13.38 -17.29
C ASP A 471 18.02 -12.76 -18.42
N PRO A 472 18.56 -12.61 -19.65
CA PRO A 472 17.85 -12.03 -20.79
C PRO A 472 16.50 -12.68 -21.11
N LYS A 473 16.27 -13.94 -20.69
CA LYS A 473 14.97 -14.61 -20.84
C LYS A 473 13.83 -13.86 -20.12
N TYR A 474 14.15 -13.07 -19.09
CA TYR A 474 13.21 -12.21 -18.37
C TYR A 474 13.05 -10.84 -19.02
N THR A 475 13.15 -10.74 -20.35
CA THR A 475 12.84 -9.50 -21.06
C THR A 475 11.32 -9.38 -21.22
N PRO A 476 10.66 -8.34 -20.65
CA PRO A 476 9.22 -8.23 -20.71
C PRO A 476 8.73 -7.88 -22.13
N LYS A 477 7.62 -8.49 -22.56
CA LYS A 477 7.00 -8.27 -23.88
C LYS A 477 5.82 -7.28 -23.88
N GLY A 478 5.38 -6.86 -22.70
CA GLY A 478 4.18 -6.04 -22.51
C GLY A 478 4.26 -5.29 -21.18
N ALA A 479 3.22 -5.34 -20.35
CA ALA A 479 3.25 -4.89 -18.97
C ALA A 479 2.90 -6.03 -18.02
N PHE A 480 2.76 -5.74 -16.72
CA PHE A 480 2.26 -6.68 -15.74
C PHE A 480 1.08 -6.08 -14.98
N LEU A 481 0.01 -6.87 -14.84
CA LEU A 481 -1.00 -6.64 -13.82
C LEU A 481 -0.62 -7.49 -12.62
N TYR A 482 -0.08 -6.85 -11.58
CA TYR A 482 0.68 -7.53 -10.54
C TYR A 482 1.87 -8.30 -11.11
N SER A 483 1.85 -9.63 -11.08
CA SER A 483 2.88 -10.49 -11.66
C SER A 483 2.44 -11.18 -12.95
N GLU A 484 1.18 -10.98 -13.38
CA GLU A 484 0.64 -11.57 -14.60
C GLU A 484 1.02 -10.72 -15.83
N PRO A 485 1.69 -11.29 -16.85
CA PRO A 485 1.99 -10.57 -18.08
C PRO A 485 0.72 -10.19 -18.83
N ILE A 486 0.63 -8.93 -19.25
CA ILE A 486 -0.46 -8.40 -20.08
C ILE A 486 0.12 -7.61 -21.26
N ASP A 487 -0.68 -7.37 -22.29
CA ASP A 487 -0.34 -6.33 -23.28
C ASP A 487 -0.29 -4.96 -22.59
N MET A 488 0.55 -4.06 -23.09
CA MET A 488 0.62 -2.70 -22.55
C MET A 488 -0.76 -2.03 -22.67
N PRO A 489 -1.42 -1.69 -21.56
CA PRO A 489 -2.75 -1.10 -21.62
C PRO A 489 -2.67 0.32 -22.16
N LYS A 490 -3.80 0.84 -22.65
CA LYS A 490 -3.92 2.26 -22.94
C LYS A 490 -3.87 3.05 -21.63
N ILE A 491 -2.73 3.70 -21.38
CA ILE A 491 -2.58 4.59 -20.22
C ILE A 491 -3.24 5.94 -20.56
N PRO A 492 -4.09 6.49 -19.68
CA PRO A 492 -4.63 7.84 -19.83
C PRO A 492 -3.52 8.90 -19.93
N ASP A 493 -3.86 10.09 -20.40
CA ASP A 493 -2.96 11.23 -20.35
C ASP A 493 -2.51 11.51 -18.89
N THR A 494 -1.21 11.72 -18.70
CA THR A 494 -0.58 11.93 -17.40
C THR A 494 -0.10 13.37 -17.19
N ASP A 495 -0.41 14.30 -18.09
CA ASP A 495 0.01 15.71 -17.99
C ASP A 495 -0.43 16.40 -16.69
N PHE A 496 -1.54 15.94 -16.09
CA PHE A 496 -2.03 16.45 -14.79
C PHE A 496 -1.03 16.22 -13.65
N LEU A 497 -0.09 15.28 -13.79
CA LEU A 497 0.97 14.99 -12.82
C LEU A 497 2.18 15.93 -12.97
N PHE A 498 2.19 16.85 -13.95
CA PHE A 498 3.30 17.73 -14.28
C PHE A 498 2.96 19.23 -14.22
N VAL A 499 1.67 19.60 -14.26
CA VAL A 499 1.25 21.02 -14.29
C VAL A 499 1.00 21.58 -12.89
N SER A 500 1.26 22.88 -12.71
CA SER A 500 0.85 23.63 -11.51
C SER A 500 -0.62 24.02 -11.62
N THR A 501 -1.35 24.04 -10.50
CA THR A 501 -2.78 24.40 -10.45
C THR A 501 -3.08 25.79 -11.04
N ALA A 502 -2.07 26.66 -11.19
CA ALA A 502 -2.19 27.99 -11.81
C ALA A 502 -2.29 27.98 -13.36
N THR A 503 -1.79 26.95 -14.03
CA THR A 503 -1.88 26.78 -15.50
C THR A 503 -2.86 25.68 -15.92
N ALA A 504 -3.58 25.07 -14.97
CA ALA A 504 -4.59 24.04 -15.19
C ALA A 504 -5.87 24.58 -15.88
N LYS A 505 -5.74 25.29 -17.00
CA LYS A 505 -6.80 25.31 -18.00
C LYS A 505 -6.72 23.99 -18.76
N GLN A 506 -7.64 23.08 -18.43
CA GLN A 506 -7.96 21.85 -19.17
C GLN A 506 -6.95 20.70 -19.11
N VAL A 507 -6.52 20.26 -17.93
CA VAL A 507 -6.02 18.87 -17.80
C VAL A 507 -6.83 18.13 -16.73
N LYS A 508 -7.70 17.23 -17.21
CA LYS A 508 -8.67 16.45 -16.43
C LYS A 508 -7.91 15.33 -15.73
N MET A 509 -7.96 15.25 -14.40
CA MET A 509 -7.47 14.07 -13.68
C MET A 509 -8.32 12.87 -14.11
N PRO A 510 -7.72 11.73 -14.53
CA PRO A 510 -8.44 10.48 -14.65
C PRO A 510 -8.82 10.06 -13.23
N GLN A 511 -10.10 10.21 -12.88
CA GLN A 511 -10.64 9.52 -11.71
C GLN A 511 -10.68 8.02 -12.00
N ALA A 512 -10.40 7.23 -10.97
CA ALA A 512 -10.55 5.79 -10.91
C ALA A 512 -11.84 5.36 -11.62
N LYS A 513 -11.73 4.61 -12.72
CA LYS A 513 -12.88 3.88 -13.26
C LYS A 513 -13.23 2.81 -12.24
N LYS A 514 -14.23 3.07 -11.39
CA LYS A 514 -14.81 2.03 -10.52
C LYS A 514 -15.34 0.88 -11.38
N VAL A 515 -14.54 -0.17 -11.57
CA VAL A 515 -14.97 -1.39 -12.26
C VAL A 515 -15.50 -2.40 -11.24
N GLY A 516 -16.81 -2.33 -10.97
CA GLY A 516 -17.62 -3.47 -10.52
C GLY A 516 -18.17 -3.45 -9.09
N SER A 517 -19.20 -2.63 -8.81
CA SER A 517 -20.43 -3.03 -8.10
C SER A 517 -21.38 -1.83 -8.15
N PHE A 518 -22.37 -1.88 -9.04
CA PHE A 518 -23.28 -0.76 -9.36
C PHE A 518 -22.63 0.49 -9.96
N GLN A 519 -22.96 0.81 -11.21
CA GLN A 519 -22.40 1.93 -11.97
C GLN A 519 -23.48 2.91 -12.41
N LEU A 520 -23.15 4.20 -12.48
CA LEU A 520 -23.97 5.27 -13.01
C LEU A 520 -23.22 5.97 -14.14
N THR A 521 -23.89 6.19 -15.26
CA THR A 521 -23.34 6.85 -16.45
C THR A 521 -24.37 7.77 -17.08
N SER A 522 -23.94 8.67 -17.97
CA SER A 522 -24.84 9.45 -18.80
C SER A 522 -24.38 9.39 -20.26
N PRO A 523 -25.30 9.23 -21.24
CA PRO A 523 -24.93 9.36 -22.65
C PRO A 523 -24.61 10.81 -23.05
N ALA A 524 -24.93 11.80 -22.21
CA ALA A 524 -24.75 13.21 -22.52
C ALA A 524 -23.46 13.80 -21.94
N VAL A 525 -22.85 13.14 -20.95
CA VAL A 525 -21.66 13.63 -20.26
C VAL A 525 -20.90 12.45 -19.64
N GLU A 526 -19.59 12.44 -19.81
CA GLU A 526 -18.71 11.53 -19.08
C GLU A 526 -18.57 11.96 -17.63
N ASP A 527 -18.21 11.03 -16.75
CA ASP A 527 -17.91 11.34 -15.35
C ASP A 527 -16.80 12.41 -15.21
N GLY A 528 -16.99 13.32 -14.27
CA GLY A 528 -16.22 14.56 -14.10
C GLY A 528 -16.27 15.52 -15.29
N GLY A 529 -17.12 15.28 -16.29
CA GLY A 529 -17.24 16.10 -17.50
C GLY A 529 -18.00 17.40 -17.29
N MET A 530 -17.90 18.31 -18.27
CA MET A 530 -18.68 19.55 -18.27
C MET A 530 -20.16 19.25 -18.51
N LEU A 531 -21.03 19.66 -17.59
CA LEU A 531 -22.48 19.53 -17.73
C LEU A 531 -22.95 20.34 -18.96
N PRO A 532 -23.54 19.71 -19.98
CA PRO A 532 -24.03 20.45 -21.14
C PRO A 532 -25.07 21.50 -20.75
N VAL A 533 -25.03 22.66 -21.40
CA VAL A 533 -25.88 23.83 -21.07
C VAL A 533 -27.38 23.51 -21.10
N ASP A 534 -27.79 22.54 -21.92
CA ASP A 534 -29.16 22.03 -21.99
C ASP A 534 -29.72 21.56 -20.64
N PHE A 535 -28.85 21.12 -19.72
CA PHE A 535 -29.20 20.62 -18.40
C PHE A 535 -28.99 21.67 -17.30
N THR A 536 -28.80 22.94 -17.68
CA THR A 536 -28.64 24.06 -16.75
C THR A 536 -29.73 25.10 -16.97
N GLY A 537 -29.84 26.07 -16.06
CA GLY A 537 -30.79 27.17 -16.17
C GLY A 537 -30.41 28.18 -17.25
N ASP A 538 -29.22 28.03 -17.87
CA ASP A 538 -28.77 28.83 -19.01
C ASP A 538 -29.14 28.18 -20.36
N GLY A 539 -29.76 27.00 -20.36
CA GLY A 539 -30.25 26.30 -21.55
C GLY A 539 -31.67 25.78 -21.37
N ALA A 540 -31.93 24.56 -21.86
CA ALA A 540 -33.27 23.97 -21.89
C ALA A 540 -33.82 23.54 -20.51
N ALA A 541 -33.04 23.67 -19.43
CA ALA A 541 -33.40 23.25 -18.07
C ALA A 541 -33.83 21.77 -17.98
N ALA A 542 -33.29 20.90 -18.86
CA ALA A 542 -33.66 19.51 -18.92
C ALA A 542 -33.00 18.68 -17.80
N THR A 543 -33.61 17.55 -17.41
CA THR A 543 -32.89 16.57 -16.56
C THR A 543 -31.85 15.82 -17.39
N LEU A 544 -30.67 15.59 -16.81
CA LEU A 544 -29.62 14.78 -17.43
C LEU A 544 -30.11 13.34 -17.64
N PRO A 545 -29.97 12.73 -18.85
CA PRO A 545 -30.24 11.31 -19.02
C PRO A 545 -29.25 10.48 -18.21
N LEU A 546 -29.71 9.49 -17.46
CA LEU A 546 -28.89 8.65 -16.60
C LEU A 546 -29.10 7.18 -16.95
N ASN A 547 -28.04 6.38 -16.94
CA ASN A 547 -28.07 4.93 -17.10
C ASN A 547 -27.32 4.29 -15.93
N TRP A 548 -27.84 3.20 -15.37
CA TRP A 548 -27.13 2.42 -14.36
C TRP A 548 -27.18 0.92 -14.63
N SER A 549 -26.15 0.23 -14.17
CA SER A 549 -25.98 -1.22 -14.36
C SER A 549 -25.29 -1.86 -13.18
N GLY A 550 -25.46 -3.17 -13.01
CA GLY A 550 -24.79 -3.92 -11.95
C GLY A 550 -25.37 -3.68 -10.55
N ALA A 551 -26.68 -3.42 -10.45
CA ALA A 551 -27.36 -3.31 -9.17
C ALA A 551 -27.27 -4.65 -8.40
N PRO A 552 -27.02 -4.65 -7.07
CA PRO A 552 -26.92 -5.88 -6.28
C PRO A 552 -28.18 -6.72 -6.33
N GLU A 553 -28.02 -8.03 -6.16
CA GLU A 553 -29.14 -8.94 -5.95
C GLU A 553 -29.95 -8.51 -4.72
N GLY A 554 -31.28 -8.61 -4.80
CA GLY A 554 -32.19 -8.15 -3.75
C GLY A 554 -32.60 -6.68 -3.85
N THR A 555 -32.14 -5.94 -4.87
CA THR A 555 -32.63 -4.58 -5.15
C THR A 555 -34.12 -4.59 -5.49
N LYS A 556 -34.92 -3.83 -4.73
CA LYS A 556 -36.38 -3.69 -4.89
C LYS A 556 -36.82 -2.29 -5.32
N SER A 557 -35.97 -1.29 -5.15
CA SER A 557 -36.22 0.07 -5.63
C SER A 557 -34.94 0.88 -5.77
N PHE A 558 -34.98 1.95 -6.56
CA PHE A 558 -33.91 2.95 -6.63
C PHE A 558 -34.35 4.33 -6.12
N ALA A 559 -33.36 5.15 -5.76
CA ALA A 559 -33.51 6.58 -5.57
C ALA A 559 -32.36 7.34 -6.26
N VAL A 560 -32.61 8.57 -6.67
CA VAL A 560 -31.65 9.50 -7.29
C VAL A 560 -31.64 10.79 -6.49
N ILE A 561 -30.45 11.24 -6.11
CA ILE A 561 -30.22 12.57 -5.53
C ILE A 561 -29.18 13.29 -6.39
N MET A 562 -29.48 14.52 -6.81
CA MET A 562 -28.49 15.44 -7.36
C MET A 562 -28.19 16.53 -6.33
N HIS A 563 -26.92 16.74 -5.99
CA HIS A 563 -26.51 17.77 -5.04
C HIS A 563 -25.16 18.42 -5.37
N HIS A 564 -24.87 19.54 -4.73
CA HIS A 564 -23.53 20.11 -4.64
C HIS A 564 -23.20 20.39 -3.18
N ILE A 565 -21.91 20.29 -2.84
CA ILE A 565 -21.38 20.69 -1.54
C ILE A 565 -20.72 22.06 -1.71
N ALA A 566 -21.27 23.08 -1.05
CA ALA A 566 -20.65 24.38 -0.90
C ALA A 566 -19.91 24.43 0.45
N PRO A 567 -18.98 25.38 0.66
CA PRO A 567 -18.22 25.49 1.91
C PRO A 567 -19.09 25.59 3.18
N ASP A 568 -20.28 26.15 3.08
CA ASP A 568 -21.20 26.45 4.19
C ASP A 568 -22.43 25.53 4.26
N GLN A 569 -22.78 24.83 3.17
CA GLN A 569 -24.01 24.05 3.08
C GLN A 569 -24.01 23.05 1.91
N THR A 570 -24.85 22.02 1.99
CA THR A 570 -25.19 21.16 0.84
C THR A 570 -26.48 21.66 0.20
N LYS A 571 -26.48 21.87 -1.12
CA LYS A 571 -27.70 22.18 -1.88
C LYS A 571 -28.08 21.01 -2.76
N TRP A 572 -29.36 20.68 -2.83
CA TRP A 572 -29.88 19.59 -3.65
C TRP A 572 -30.85 20.13 -4.71
N TYR A 573 -30.74 19.55 -5.90
CA TYR A 573 -31.40 20.02 -7.12
C TYR A 573 -32.45 19.05 -7.63
N TRP A 574 -32.28 17.77 -7.31
CA TRP A 574 -33.20 16.73 -7.75
C TRP A 574 -33.27 15.64 -6.70
N ILE A 575 -34.50 15.25 -6.36
CA ILE A 575 -34.78 14.09 -5.54
C ILE A 575 -35.87 13.29 -6.25
N LEU A 576 -35.57 12.03 -6.57
CA LEU A 576 -36.50 11.09 -7.15
C LEU A 576 -36.34 9.74 -6.43
N TYR A 577 -37.38 9.20 -5.84
CA TYR A 577 -37.30 7.97 -5.03
C TYR A 577 -38.44 7.01 -5.34
N ASN A 578 -38.34 5.77 -4.84
CA ASN A 578 -39.29 4.70 -5.17
C ASN A 578 -39.36 4.39 -6.67
N ILE A 579 -38.22 4.49 -7.36
CA ILE A 579 -38.07 4.07 -8.75
C ILE A 579 -38.10 2.52 -8.79
N PRO A 580 -38.89 1.88 -9.67
CA PRO A 580 -38.95 0.41 -9.76
C PRO A 580 -37.59 -0.24 -10.01
N ALA A 581 -37.31 -1.38 -9.38
CA ALA A 581 -36.06 -2.15 -9.56
C ALA A 581 -35.77 -2.58 -11.01
N THR A 582 -36.79 -2.64 -11.86
CA THR A 582 -36.64 -2.96 -13.30
C THR A 582 -36.14 -1.77 -14.12
N THR A 583 -36.09 -0.57 -13.53
CA THR A 583 -35.61 0.64 -14.20
C THR A 583 -34.09 0.65 -14.17
N THR A 584 -33.46 0.77 -15.32
CA THR A 584 -32.00 0.87 -15.48
C THR A 584 -31.56 2.18 -16.15
N ALA A 585 -32.50 3.04 -16.50
CA ALA A 585 -32.23 4.32 -17.12
C ALA A 585 -33.35 5.35 -16.85
N LEU A 586 -32.97 6.63 -16.81
CA LEU A 586 -33.85 7.78 -16.84
C LEU A 586 -33.57 8.57 -18.12
N PRO A 587 -34.57 8.78 -19.00
CA PRO A 587 -34.36 9.57 -20.20
C PRO A 587 -34.19 11.06 -19.86
N ARG A 588 -33.74 11.84 -20.83
CA ARG A 588 -33.82 13.30 -20.77
C ARG A 588 -35.27 13.71 -20.50
N ASN A 589 -35.47 14.64 -19.57
CA ASN A 589 -36.80 15.03 -19.05
C ASN A 589 -37.58 13.82 -18.51
N ALA A 590 -36.94 13.06 -17.61
CA ALA A 590 -37.55 11.88 -17.00
C ALA A 590 -38.95 12.23 -16.46
N PRO A 591 -40.01 11.55 -16.94
CA PRO A 591 -41.37 11.92 -16.60
C PRO A 591 -41.63 11.67 -15.10
N GLY A 592 -42.41 12.54 -14.46
CA GLY A 592 -42.77 12.48 -13.04
C GLY A 592 -43.61 11.26 -12.61
N GLY A 593 -43.60 10.17 -13.37
CA GLY A 593 -44.34 8.93 -13.09
C GLY A 593 -43.47 7.68 -12.91
N VAL A 594 -42.14 7.76 -13.11
CA VAL A 594 -41.23 6.63 -12.88
C VAL A 594 -40.87 6.44 -11.40
N GLY A 595 -41.20 7.42 -10.55
CA GLY A 595 -40.96 7.44 -9.12
C GLY A 595 -41.67 8.64 -8.49
N MET A 596 -41.37 8.92 -7.22
CA MET A 596 -41.89 10.06 -6.46
C MET A 596 -40.85 11.18 -6.37
N LEU A 597 -41.28 12.43 -6.58
CA LEU A 597 -40.42 13.60 -6.47
C LEU A 597 -40.37 14.11 -5.02
N GLY A 598 -39.16 14.41 -4.55
CA GLY A 598 -38.93 15.21 -3.34
C GLY A 598 -38.67 16.68 -3.70
N ASN A 599 -38.55 17.54 -2.68
CA ASN A 599 -38.29 18.96 -2.91
C ASN A 599 -36.82 19.25 -3.30
N ASN A 600 -36.56 20.43 -3.86
CA ASN A 600 -35.21 20.95 -4.07
C ASN A 600 -34.90 22.12 -3.11
N SER A 601 -33.63 22.38 -2.83
CA SER A 601 -33.21 23.48 -1.93
C SER A 601 -33.14 24.85 -2.62
N VAL A 602 -33.42 24.94 -3.92
CA VAL A 602 -33.30 26.19 -4.69
C VAL A 602 -34.58 27.01 -4.60
N ASN A 603 -35.74 26.37 -4.82
CA ASN A 603 -37.05 27.02 -4.78
C ASN A 603 -38.07 26.28 -3.88
N GLY A 604 -37.68 25.18 -3.24
CA GLY A 604 -38.52 24.43 -2.30
C GLY A 604 -39.61 23.57 -2.95
N ARG A 605 -39.65 23.45 -4.29
CA ARG A 605 -40.69 22.71 -5.02
C ARG A 605 -40.28 21.27 -5.30
N THR A 606 -41.26 20.41 -5.54
CA THR A 606 -41.06 19.00 -5.92
C THR A 606 -40.77 18.85 -7.40
N GLU A 607 -39.63 19.38 -7.83
CA GLU A 607 -39.20 19.40 -9.23
C GLU A 607 -37.67 19.41 -9.33
N TYR A 608 -37.16 19.11 -10.53
CA TYR A 608 -35.78 19.38 -10.87
C TYR A 608 -35.51 20.90 -10.89
N ALA A 609 -34.57 21.36 -10.08
CA ALA A 609 -34.03 22.71 -10.18
C ALA A 609 -32.74 22.69 -10.99
N PRO A 610 -32.70 23.27 -12.20
CA PRO A 610 -31.49 23.24 -13.01
C PRO A 610 -30.37 24.08 -12.38
N PRO A 611 -29.10 23.62 -12.44
CA PRO A 611 -27.93 24.42 -12.09
C PRO A 611 -27.95 25.83 -12.70
N HIS A 612 -27.88 26.86 -11.86
CA HIS A 612 -27.83 28.25 -12.32
C HIS A 612 -27.07 29.12 -11.32
N SER A 613 -25.81 28.74 -11.05
CA SER A 613 -24.96 29.45 -10.07
C SER A 613 -24.78 30.91 -10.47
N LYS A 614 -24.96 31.82 -9.50
CA LYS A 614 -24.63 33.24 -9.62
C LYS A 614 -23.24 33.59 -9.05
N GLY A 615 -22.63 32.67 -8.31
CA GLY A 615 -21.31 32.86 -7.70
C GLY A 615 -20.18 32.45 -8.66
N PRO A 616 -18.97 32.99 -8.47
CA PRO A 616 -17.83 32.72 -9.35
C PRO A 616 -17.35 31.26 -9.23
N GLY A 617 -16.67 30.82 -10.29
CA GLY A 617 -15.96 29.56 -10.38
C GLY A 617 -16.85 28.34 -10.67
N PRO A 618 -16.22 27.23 -11.10
CA PRO A 618 -16.92 25.98 -11.36
C PRO A 618 -17.58 25.43 -10.09
N LYS A 619 -18.70 24.73 -10.27
CA LYS A 619 -19.37 23.93 -9.24
C LYS A 619 -19.45 22.49 -9.70
N THR A 620 -19.16 21.57 -8.80
CA THR A 620 -19.33 20.12 -9.02
C THR A 620 -20.72 19.70 -8.54
N TYR A 621 -21.46 19.06 -9.42
CA TYR A 621 -22.77 18.49 -9.15
C TYR A 621 -22.66 16.97 -9.20
N ILE A 622 -23.05 16.33 -8.09
CA ILE A 622 -22.96 14.90 -7.88
C ILE A 622 -24.35 14.31 -8.03
N TYR A 623 -24.51 13.41 -9.00
CA TYR A 623 -25.69 12.56 -9.15
C TYR A 623 -25.38 11.23 -8.46
N THR A 624 -26.18 10.84 -7.48
CA THR A 624 -26.05 9.54 -6.79
C THR A 624 -27.31 8.71 -7.03
N VAL A 625 -27.16 7.49 -7.54
CA VAL A 625 -28.21 6.47 -7.54
C VAL A 625 -27.99 5.52 -6.36
N TYR A 626 -29.06 5.23 -5.63
CA TYR A 626 -29.08 4.29 -4.50
C TYR A 626 -29.86 3.04 -4.89
N ALA A 627 -29.27 1.85 -4.77
CA ALA A 627 -29.97 0.56 -4.88
C ALA A 627 -30.48 0.15 -3.49
N LEU A 628 -31.78 -0.11 -3.35
CA LEU A 628 -32.43 -0.32 -2.06
C LEU A 628 -33.08 -1.71 -1.95
N SER A 629 -32.97 -2.35 -0.78
CA SER A 629 -33.57 -3.65 -0.47
C SER A 629 -35.09 -3.62 -0.27
N ALA A 630 -35.68 -2.42 -0.16
CA ALA A 630 -37.11 -2.18 -0.10
C ALA A 630 -37.45 -0.72 -0.50
N PRO A 631 -38.66 -0.46 -1.03
CA PRO A 631 -39.17 0.89 -1.23
C PRO A 631 -39.13 1.74 0.05
N VAL A 632 -38.92 3.04 -0.12
CA VAL A 632 -38.88 4.02 0.95
C VAL A 632 -40.30 4.42 1.34
N SER A 633 -40.59 4.33 2.65
CA SER A 633 -41.79 4.91 3.24
C SER A 633 -41.42 6.16 4.03
N VAL A 634 -42.05 7.28 3.72
CA VAL A 634 -41.88 8.56 4.41
C VAL A 634 -43.22 8.98 5.01
N SER A 635 -43.21 9.54 6.22
CA SER A 635 -44.41 9.98 6.96
C SER A 635 -44.76 11.45 6.71
N VAL A 636 -44.04 12.12 5.82
CA VAL A 636 -44.24 13.52 5.46
C VAL A 636 -44.80 13.62 4.04
N ALA A 637 -45.50 14.72 3.76
CA ALA A 637 -45.98 15.02 2.40
C ALA A 637 -44.79 15.18 1.43
N PRO A 638 -44.94 14.86 0.12
CA PRO A 638 -43.87 14.93 -0.86
C PRO A 638 -43.10 16.27 -0.88
N GLU A 639 -43.79 17.39 -0.64
CA GLU A 639 -43.22 18.75 -0.60
C GLU A 639 -42.24 18.96 0.57
N LYS A 640 -42.30 18.07 1.57
CA LYS A 640 -41.43 18.05 2.74
C LYS A 640 -40.35 16.97 2.68
N VAL A 641 -40.33 16.15 1.64
CA VAL A 641 -39.27 15.15 1.42
C VAL A 641 -38.05 15.85 0.86
N ASN A 642 -37.19 16.33 1.75
CA ASN A 642 -35.88 16.89 1.41
C ASN A 642 -34.78 15.81 1.43
N ARG A 643 -33.54 16.21 1.10
CA ARG A 643 -32.39 15.31 1.03
C ARG A 643 -32.21 14.51 2.33
N ASP A 644 -32.24 15.18 3.47
CA ASP A 644 -31.93 14.55 4.76
C ASP A 644 -33.05 13.62 5.24
N VAL A 645 -34.31 13.98 4.98
CA VAL A 645 -35.47 13.11 5.21
C VAL A 645 -35.33 11.83 4.39
N LEU A 646 -35.00 11.93 3.10
CA LEU A 646 -34.84 10.76 2.24
C LEU A 646 -33.65 9.90 2.66
N LEU A 647 -32.47 10.49 2.91
CA LEU A 647 -31.29 9.76 3.39
C LEU A 647 -31.57 9.02 4.70
N THR A 648 -32.29 9.66 5.63
CA THR A 648 -32.71 9.02 6.89
C THR A 648 -33.63 7.83 6.63
N ALA A 649 -34.62 7.99 5.74
CA ALA A 649 -35.57 6.92 5.43
C ALA A 649 -34.94 5.74 4.66
N MET A 650 -33.85 5.98 3.93
CA MET A 650 -33.06 4.95 3.23
C MET A 650 -32.09 4.20 4.16
N LYS A 651 -31.75 4.73 5.34
CA LYS A 651 -30.83 4.08 6.28
C LYS A 651 -31.25 2.64 6.59
N GLY A 652 -30.31 1.70 6.48
CA GLY A 652 -30.54 0.27 6.65
C GLY A 652 -31.22 -0.45 5.46
N LYS A 653 -31.52 0.27 4.37
CA LYS A 653 -32.06 -0.31 3.13
C LYS A 653 -31.09 -0.21 1.95
N ILE A 654 -30.02 0.58 2.06
CA ILE A 654 -29.05 0.77 0.97
C ILE A 654 -28.23 -0.51 0.80
N LEU A 655 -28.27 -1.08 -0.41
CA LEU A 655 -27.47 -2.23 -0.83
C LEU A 655 -26.20 -1.79 -1.58
N ALA A 656 -26.29 -0.73 -2.38
CA ALA A 656 -25.16 -0.11 -3.07
C ALA A 656 -25.51 1.33 -3.49
N THR A 657 -24.48 2.10 -3.82
CA THR A 657 -24.58 3.43 -4.42
C THR A 657 -23.67 3.55 -5.63
N ALA A 658 -24.08 4.37 -6.60
CA ALA A 658 -23.28 4.70 -7.77
C ALA A 658 -23.38 6.20 -8.03
N GLU A 659 -22.27 6.83 -8.44
CA GLU A 659 -22.17 8.28 -8.58
C GLU A 659 -21.71 8.69 -9.98
N LEU A 660 -22.10 9.89 -10.37
CA LEU A 660 -21.66 10.59 -11.58
C LEU A 660 -21.47 12.06 -11.21
N GLU A 661 -20.24 12.53 -11.33
CA GLU A 661 -19.88 13.93 -11.13
C GLU A 661 -19.95 14.71 -12.44
N THR A 662 -20.46 15.93 -12.38
CA THR A 662 -20.45 16.86 -13.51
C THR A 662 -20.04 18.24 -13.04
N VAL A 663 -19.35 19.00 -13.88
CA VAL A 663 -18.88 20.36 -13.55
C VAL A 663 -19.64 21.38 -14.39
N TYR A 664 -20.10 22.47 -13.78
CA TYR A 664 -20.61 23.61 -14.52
C TYR A 664 -20.03 24.92 -13.99
N GLU A 665 -19.50 25.74 -14.89
CA GLU A 665 -19.10 27.11 -14.62
C GLU A 665 -19.83 28.04 -15.56
N ARG A 666 -20.53 29.03 -14.98
CA ARG A 666 -21.18 30.07 -15.76
C ARG A 666 -20.14 31.14 -16.11
N LYS A 667 -19.87 31.36 -17.40
CA LYS A 667 -18.95 32.41 -17.84
C LYS A 667 -19.55 33.78 -17.50
N VAL A 668 -18.85 34.57 -16.69
CA VAL A 668 -19.23 35.95 -16.37
C VAL A 668 -19.23 36.76 -17.66
N GLY A 669 -20.42 37.09 -18.17
CA GLY A 669 -20.59 37.89 -19.39
C GLY A 669 -21.86 37.64 -20.20
N ASP A 670 -22.57 36.52 -20.02
CA ASP A 670 -23.79 36.23 -20.80
C ASP A 670 -25.06 36.58 -20.00
N ASN A 671 -25.25 37.87 -19.73
CA ASN A 671 -26.58 38.43 -19.44
C ASN A 671 -27.26 38.69 -20.78
N ARG A 672 -27.70 37.64 -21.48
CA ARG A 672 -28.73 37.79 -22.51
C ARG A 672 -30.05 37.43 -21.87
N GLU A 673 -30.87 38.45 -21.64
CA GLU A 673 -32.29 38.24 -21.38
C GLU A 673 -32.89 37.37 -22.50
N PRO A 674 -33.88 36.51 -22.19
CA PRO A 674 -34.53 35.71 -23.21
C PRO A 674 -35.20 36.63 -24.23
N ARG A 675 -34.77 36.53 -25.50
CA ARG A 675 -35.52 37.11 -26.61
C ARG A 675 -36.83 36.32 -26.71
N ALA A 676 -37.93 36.96 -26.34
CA ALA A 676 -39.25 36.42 -26.60
C ALA A 676 -39.41 36.18 -28.10
N GLU A 677 -39.59 34.92 -28.50
CA GLU A 677 -40.04 34.58 -29.86
C GLU A 677 -41.56 34.40 -29.86
N LYS A 678 -42.20 35.44 -30.42
CA LYS A 678 -43.57 35.63 -30.91
C LYS A 678 -44.73 35.69 -29.90
#